data_AF-A0A9P7FTW8-F1
#
_entry.id   AF-A0A9P7FTW8-F1
#
_cell.length_a   1.000
_cell.length_b   1.000
_cell.length_c   1.000
_cell.angle_alpha   90.00
_cell.angle_beta   90.00
_cell.angle_gamma   90.00
#
_symmetry.space_group_name_H-M   'P 1'
#
loop_
_entity.id
_entity.type
_entity.pdbx_description
1 polymer ?
#
loop_
_entity_poly.entity_id
_entity_poly.type
_entity_poly.pdbx_seq_one_letter_code
_entity_poly.pdbx_strand_id
1 'polypeptide(L)'
;MPCKWLSGLRHHKLSPFTAYDLRTHRISLEKAEDLCRKRKPEKALPYLIKAIEENPENLDAAIQFAFLNEINGALQILEGAEKMGELFSLSAFFALTHIGRLTLKKILGDDCFEDSGDCVGHFWGIIETRPYMRVLQALVRVYYEADRPKDSEKTIIEMLRLCPGDNMGQRSWLGSMLIRNGRYSEAIFFAHNWLVAFKDGSTPPRGGAAFDVHPTALIGDDLEKDLASWGEGALLRTAALAWFKLSGDCIQSRQYLRLAVQAQPNILLKVLALVPPPKELNMSPRSRNGPEEAHDYLWLTQDLWMYSEVWDWANENPDVLEVLLKKCSREECDVREAKVAQFKRCAACHLHKVKKAIPYIIEALRVSPNNLDAAIQCAYVSDREGAVEILEMEERTGKETLKVGVGRDCFEDTSRHAGNFWMLIDTRSYIRVMQALVRIYFEEGRYLESEATMIEMLRLCPRDNTAQRSWLASMLIRNGRAADALCFAQSWFKHETPPRGGTIFTAPSWALLSAARAEELSRKADGNILHTAALAAFKLYGDCPQSQQLLKMAAYGQPHILTKVLGLATRPDKLNMDPREPNGHEDGHDHLWLSQDLWMEDAVWAWTNTNQDVKDAALARCDQCNRRETKVAQFERCAGCRIARYCSPECQKQDWKVHKPGHQSTRQQMHLIHGGNSPMGKNTMISSNMFIFNRNPVQHRQRMPRGIS
;
A
#
# COMPACT_ATOMS: atom_id res chain seq x y z
N MET A 1 0.95 -27.91 22.55
CA MET A 1 1.15 -29.22 21.87
C MET A 1 1.78 -28.95 20.51
N PRO A 2 2.92 -29.56 20.14
CA PRO A 2 3.58 -29.25 18.88
C PRO A 2 2.92 -30.01 17.70
N CYS A 3 2.48 -29.24 16.70
CA CYS A 3 1.86 -29.74 15.47
C CYS A 3 2.86 -30.54 14.63
N LYS A 4 2.63 -31.86 14.55
CA LYS A 4 3.22 -32.75 13.53
C LYS A 4 2.34 -32.71 12.28
N TRP A 5 2.65 -31.86 11.31
CA TRP A 5 2.00 -31.85 9.99
C TRP A 5 3.02 -31.54 8.87
N LEU A 6 4.04 -32.39 8.69
CA LEU A 6 4.96 -32.33 7.55
C LEU A 6 5.47 -33.71 7.10
N SER A 7 4.63 -34.74 7.14
CA SER A 7 4.99 -36.06 6.61
C SER A 7 3.84 -36.63 5.77
N GLY A 8 3.82 -36.34 4.47
CA GLY A 8 2.80 -36.92 3.60
C GLY A 8 2.77 -36.53 2.13
N LEU A 9 3.50 -35.52 1.65
CA LEU A 9 3.51 -35.18 0.22
C LEU A 9 4.60 -35.99 -0.50
N ARG A 10 4.17 -37.03 -1.23
CA ARG A 10 5.03 -37.77 -2.16
C ARG A 10 5.48 -36.80 -3.26
N HIS A 11 6.79 -36.72 -3.45
CA HIS A 11 7.40 -36.00 -4.57
C HIS A 11 6.95 -36.62 -5.91
N HIS A 12 5.89 -36.08 -6.50
CA HIS A 12 5.66 -36.26 -7.93
C HIS A 12 6.67 -35.40 -8.70
N LYS A 13 7.45 -36.08 -9.55
CA LYS A 13 8.43 -35.45 -10.44
C LYS A 13 7.74 -34.38 -11.29
N LEU A 14 8.12 -33.12 -11.07
CA LEU A 14 7.84 -32.03 -11.99
C LEU A 14 8.42 -32.38 -13.37
N SER A 15 7.57 -32.35 -14.40
CA SER A 15 8.00 -32.37 -15.80
C SER A 15 8.88 -31.14 -16.10
N PRO A 16 9.96 -31.25 -16.89
CA PRO A 16 10.86 -30.14 -17.14
C PRO A 16 10.26 -29.17 -18.17
N PHE A 17 9.43 -28.24 -17.70
CA PHE A 17 9.26 -26.97 -18.42
C PHE A 17 10.54 -26.15 -18.18
N THR A 18 11.29 -25.91 -19.25
CA THR A 18 12.59 -25.23 -19.19
C THR A 18 12.42 -23.75 -18.80
N ALA A 19 13.28 -23.27 -17.90
CA ALA A 19 13.28 -21.89 -17.39
C ALA A 19 13.55 -20.79 -18.45
N TYR A 20 13.73 -21.17 -19.71
CA TYR A 20 14.00 -20.26 -20.83
C TYR A 20 12.70 -19.69 -21.43
N ASP A 21 11.59 -20.44 -21.44
CA ASP A 21 10.31 -19.98 -22.02
C ASP A 21 9.56 -18.96 -21.13
N LEU A 22 9.68 -19.06 -19.80
CA LEU A 22 8.97 -18.15 -18.87
C LEU A 22 9.44 -16.68 -18.92
N ARG A 23 10.61 -16.37 -19.50
CA ARG A 23 11.15 -14.99 -19.53
C ARG A 23 10.60 -14.14 -20.68
N THR A 24 10.21 -14.73 -21.80
CA THR A 24 9.79 -13.99 -22.99
C THR A 24 8.34 -13.54 -22.90
N HIS A 25 7.46 -14.35 -22.30
CA HIS A 25 6.02 -14.08 -22.14
C HIS A 25 5.70 -12.97 -21.12
N ARG A 26 6.66 -12.61 -20.24
CA ARG A 26 6.44 -11.64 -19.14
C ARG A 26 6.59 -10.18 -19.58
N ILE A 27 7.34 -9.93 -20.65
CA ILE A 27 7.73 -8.56 -21.08
C ILE A 27 6.51 -7.76 -21.54
N SER A 28 5.59 -8.37 -22.29
CA SER A 28 4.40 -7.70 -22.80
C SER A 28 3.49 -7.27 -21.66
N LEU A 29 3.22 -8.16 -20.69
CA LEU A 29 2.41 -7.83 -19.51
C LEU A 29 3.10 -6.79 -18.61
N GLU A 30 4.39 -6.93 -18.33
CA GLU A 30 5.13 -5.95 -17.52
C GLU A 30 5.11 -4.55 -18.13
N LYS A 31 5.18 -4.46 -19.47
CA LYS A 31 5.09 -3.20 -20.19
C LYS A 31 3.67 -2.62 -20.17
N ALA A 32 2.64 -3.45 -20.30
CA ALA A 32 1.27 -3.03 -20.12
C ALA A 32 1.04 -2.46 -18.72
N GLU A 33 1.49 -3.17 -17.69
CA GLU A 33 1.38 -2.74 -16.30
C GLU A 33 2.13 -1.41 -16.06
N ASP A 34 3.35 -1.26 -16.58
CA ASP A 34 4.10 -0.01 -16.50
C ASP A 34 3.35 1.17 -17.15
N LEU A 35 2.67 0.93 -18.28
CA LEU A 35 1.85 1.95 -18.94
C LEU A 35 0.58 2.29 -18.15
N CYS A 36 -0.09 1.29 -17.58
CA CYS A 36 -1.20 1.49 -16.66
C CYS A 36 -0.76 2.30 -15.42
N ARG A 37 0.37 1.95 -14.81
CA ARG A 37 0.99 2.70 -13.68
C ARG A 37 1.31 4.15 -14.07
N LYS A 38 1.80 4.37 -15.29
CA LYS A 38 2.03 5.70 -15.88
C LYS A 38 0.76 6.43 -16.31
N ARG A 39 -0.42 5.94 -15.91
CA ARG A 39 -1.76 6.48 -16.24
C ARG A 39 -1.99 6.63 -17.74
N LYS A 40 -1.52 5.66 -18.51
CA LYS A 40 -1.71 5.57 -19.96
C LYS A 40 -2.37 4.23 -20.33
N PRO A 41 -3.55 3.90 -19.76
CA PRO A 41 -4.22 2.61 -19.95
C PRO A 41 -4.51 2.32 -21.44
N GLU A 42 -4.89 3.33 -22.21
CA GLU A 42 -5.12 3.21 -23.65
C GLU A 42 -3.87 2.73 -24.42
N LYS A 43 -2.67 3.06 -23.93
CA LYS A 43 -1.41 2.60 -24.53
C LYS A 43 -1.01 1.20 -24.06
N ALA A 44 -1.57 0.72 -22.95
CA ALA A 44 -1.33 -0.62 -22.43
C ALA A 44 -2.05 -1.69 -23.26
N LEU A 45 -3.18 -1.33 -23.88
CA LEU A 45 -4.05 -2.27 -24.61
C LEU A 45 -3.31 -3.16 -25.63
N PRO A 46 -2.48 -2.64 -26.55
CA PRO A 46 -1.77 -3.50 -27.52
C PRO A 46 -0.80 -4.49 -26.87
N TYR A 47 -0.26 -4.15 -25.69
CA TYR A 47 0.65 -5.02 -24.95
C TYR A 47 -0.10 -6.10 -24.16
N LEU A 48 -1.30 -5.80 -23.66
CA LEU A 48 -2.17 -6.80 -23.04
C LEU A 48 -2.66 -7.81 -24.08
N ILE A 49 -3.07 -7.33 -25.25
CA ILE A 49 -3.47 -8.17 -26.38
C ILE A 49 -2.32 -9.11 -26.73
N LYS A 50 -1.12 -8.55 -26.91
CA LYS A 50 0.07 -9.34 -27.21
C LYS A 50 0.38 -10.35 -26.11
N ALA A 51 0.24 -9.99 -24.83
CA ALA A 51 0.48 -10.90 -23.72
C ALA A 51 -0.51 -12.09 -23.71
N ILE A 52 -1.76 -11.86 -24.10
CA ILE A 52 -2.81 -12.88 -24.23
C ILE A 52 -2.55 -13.76 -25.47
N GLU A 53 -2.16 -13.17 -26.61
CA GLU A 53 -1.79 -13.92 -27.82
C GLU A 53 -0.55 -14.80 -27.60
N GLU A 54 0.45 -14.29 -26.86
CA GLU A 54 1.67 -15.02 -26.53
C GLU A 54 1.43 -16.13 -25.50
N ASN A 55 0.48 -15.96 -24.58
CA ASN A 55 0.08 -16.96 -23.59
C ASN A 55 -1.42 -16.84 -23.27
N PRO A 56 -2.27 -17.61 -23.99
CA PRO A 56 -3.72 -17.65 -23.76
C PRO A 56 -4.13 -18.04 -22.33
N GLU A 57 -3.27 -18.75 -21.60
CA GLU A 57 -3.53 -19.19 -20.22
C GLU A 57 -3.19 -18.11 -19.17
N ASN A 58 -2.69 -16.94 -19.60
CA ASN A 58 -2.33 -15.85 -18.70
C ASN A 58 -3.57 -15.10 -18.19
N LEU A 59 -4.19 -15.65 -17.15
CA LEU A 59 -5.39 -15.07 -16.53
C LEU A 59 -5.16 -13.66 -15.97
N ASP A 60 -3.94 -13.29 -15.56
CA ASP A 60 -3.65 -11.95 -15.05
C ASP A 60 -3.71 -10.90 -16.17
N ALA A 61 -3.24 -11.24 -17.37
CA ALA A 61 -3.37 -10.39 -18.54
C ALA A 61 -4.85 -10.25 -18.95
N ALA A 62 -5.63 -11.34 -18.88
CA ALA A 62 -7.07 -11.32 -19.14
C ALA A 62 -7.83 -10.42 -18.16
N ILE A 63 -7.51 -10.46 -16.86
CA ILE A 63 -8.10 -9.58 -15.85
C ILE A 63 -7.81 -8.11 -16.15
N GLN A 64 -6.54 -7.77 -16.41
CA GLN A 64 -6.15 -6.39 -16.73
C GLN A 64 -6.83 -5.91 -18.02
N PHE A 65 -6.91 -6.77 -19.03
CA PHE A 65 -7.61 -6.48 -20.26
C PHE A 65 -9.11 -6.22 -20.01
N ALA A 66 -9.77 -7.05 -19.20
CA ALA A 66 -11.17 -6.86 -18.82
C ALA A 66 -11.43 -5.48 -18.19
N PHE A 67 -10.59 -5.04 -17.25
CA PHE A 67 -10.74 -3.73 -16.59
C PHE A 67 -10.49 -2.52 -17.51
N LEU A 68 -9.94 -2.72 -18.71
CA LEU A 68 -9.80 -1.67 -19.73
C LEU A 68 -10.95 -1.64 -20.75
N ASN A 69 -11.88 -2.59 -20.68
CA ASN A 69 -13.06 -2.65 -21.54
C ASN A 69 -14.30 -2.14 -20.79
N GLU A 70 -15.36 -1.82 -21.53
CA GLU A 70 -16.68 -1.59 -20.96
C GLU A 70 -17.23 -2.84 -20.24
N ILE A 71 -18.19 -2.63 -19.34
CA ILE A 71 -18.72 -3.67 -18.43
C ILE A 71 -19.11 -4.97 -19.17
N ASN A 72 -19.78 -4.88 -20.32
CA ASN A 72 -20.19 -6.06 -21.08
C ASN A 72 -19.00 -6.81 -21.68
N GLY A 73 -18.01 -6.10 -22.22
CA GLY A 73 -16.76 -6.70 -22.70
C GLY A 73 -15.97 -7.34 -21.56
N ALA A 74 -15.88 -6.66 -20.42
CA ALA A 74 -15.23 -7.17 -19.21
C ALA A 74 -15.87 -8.49 -18.74
N LEU A 75 -17.21 -8.56 -18.70
CA LEU A 75 -17.94 -9.79 -18.37
C LEU A 75 -17.61 -10.92 -19.33
N GLN A 76 -17.65 -10.68 -20.65
CA GLN A 76 -17.33 -11.69 -21.64
C GLN A 76 -15.91 -12.25 -21.46
N ILE A 77 -14.93 -11.38 -21.23
CA ILE A 77 -13.53 -11.77 -21.02
C ILE A 77 -13.38 -12.62 -19.76
N LEU A 78 -13.96 -12.17 -18.64
CA LEU A 78 -13.81 -12.82 -17.34
C LEU A 78 -14.64 -14.11 -17.22
N GLU A 79 -15.86 -14.15 -17.75
CA GLU A 79 -16.65 -15.38 -17.84
C GLU A 79 -15.97 -16.42 -18.75
N GLY A 80 -15.32 -15.96 -19.83
CA GLY A 80 -14.45 -16.80 -20.65
C GLY A 80 -13.27 -17.36 -19.83
N ALA A 81 -12.58 -16.49 -19.09
CA ALA A 81 -11.45 -16.84 -18.22
C ALA A 81 -11.81 -17.88 -17.14
N GLU A 82 -13.06 -17.89 -16.68
CA GLU A 82 -13.55 -18.83 -15.67
C GLU A 82 -13.96 -20.20 -16.24
N LYS A 83 -14.59 -20.25 -17.43
CA LYS A 83 -15.37 -21.41 -17.91
C LYS A 83 -14.59 -22.68 -18.30
N MET A 84 -15.37 -23.78 -18.35
CA MET A 84 -15.09 -25.09 -18.93
C MET A 84 -15.45 -25.06 -20.43
N GLY A 85 -14.53 -25.34 -21.36
CA GLY A 85 -14.76 -25.26 -22.82
C GLY A 85 -15.99 -26.06 -23.30
N GLU A 86 -16.79 -25.57 -24.26
CA GLU A 86 -16.50 -25.58 -25.70
C GLU A 86 -16.58 -24.20 -26.38
N LEU A 87 -15.84 -24.09 -27.49
CA LEU A 87 -15.67 -22.94 -28.37
C LEU A 87 -17.02 -22.44 -28.93
N PHE A 88 -17.70 -21.51 -28.26
CA PHE A 88 -18.84 -20.81 -28.86
C PHE A 88 -18.41 -19.47 -29.45
N SER A 89 -18.33 -19.46 -30.78
CA SER A 89 -18.08 -18.35 -31.68
C SER A 89 -18.82 -17.04 -31.32
N LEU A 90 -18.06 -15.93 -31.22
CA LEU A 90 -18.22 -14.74 -32.08
C LEU A 90 -16.98 -13.83 -31.96
N SER A 91 -16.19 -13.82 -33.05
CA SER A 91 -14.87 -13.18 -33.27
C SER A 91 -13.66 -13.85 -32.60
N ALA A 92 -12.67 -14.19 -33.42
CA ALA A 92 -11.45 -14.95 -33.06
C ALA A 92 -10.60 -14.31 -31.94
N PHE A 93 -10.89 -13.06 -31.57
CA PHE A 93 -10.18 -12.30 -30.56
C PHE A 93 -10.65 -12.62 -29.13
N PHE A 94 -11.93 -12.94 -28.93
CA PHE A 94 -12.48 -13.28 -27.59
C PHE A 94 -12.36 -14.78 -27.24
N ALA A 95 -12.00 -15.63 -28.20
CA ALA A 95 -11.74 -17.06 -27.97
C ALA A 95 -10.40 -17.33 -27.24
N LEU A 96 -9.58 -16.30 -26.99
CA LEU A 96 -8.23 -16.45 -26.46
C LEU A 96 -8.15 -16.71 -24.95
N THR A 97 -9.23 -16.55 -24.17
CA THR A 97 -9.16 -16.64 -22.68
C THR A 97 -9.99 -17.78 -22.07
N HIS A 98 -10.24 -18.90 -22.74
CA HIS A 98 -11.21 -19.93 -22.29
C HIS A 98 -10.68 -21.08 -21.41
N ILE A 99 -9.85 -20.79 -20.40
CA ILE A 99 -8.86 -21.82 -19.97
C ILE A 99 -8.74 -22.05 -18.45
N GLY A 100 -9.32 -21.21 -17.57
CA GLY A 100 -9.08 -21.28 -16.13
C GLY A 100 -9.37 -22.64 -15.47
N ARG A 101 -10.65 -23.08 -15.45
CA ARG A 101 -11.01 -24.39 -14.87
C ARG A 101 -10.38 -25.56 -15.62
N LEU A 102 -10.31 -25.49 -16.95
CA LEU A 102 -9.74 -26.57 -17.77
C LEU A 102 -8.25 -26.80 -17.48
N THR A 103 -7.45 -25.74 -17.40
CA THR A 103 -6.03 -25.86 -17.10
C THR A 103 -5.79 -26.33 -15.69
N LEU A 104 -6.61 -25.90 -14.72
CA LEU A 104 -6.54 -26.45 -13.38
C LEU A 104 -6.87 -27.94 -13.33
N LYS A 105 -7.89 -28.42 -14.05
CA LYS A 105 -8.17 -29.87 -14.15
C LYS A 105 -7.03 -30.65 -14.78
N LYS A 106 -6.40 -30.11 -15.83
CA LYS A 106 -5.23 -30.75 -16.47
C LYS A 106 -4.01 -30.84 -15.54
N ILE A 107 -3.79 -29.82 -14.70
CA ILE A 107 -2.63 -29.74 -13.81
C ILE A 107 -2.85 -30.51 -12.51
N LEU A 108 -4.06 -30.42 -11.93
CA LEU A 108 -4.37 -30.88 -10.58
C LEU A 108 -5.26 -32.12 -10.53
N GLY A 109 -5.83 -32.55 -11.66
CA GLY A 109 -6.77 -33.67 -11.74
C GLY A 109 -8.23 -33.22 -11.93
N ASP A 110 -9.06 -34.10 -12.48
CA ASP A 110 -10.47 -33.78 -12.81
C ASP A 110 -11.34 -33.51 -11.57
N ASP A 111 -10.93 -34.03 -10.41
CA ASP A 111 -11.58 -33.90 -9.11
C ASP A 111 -11.13 -32.66 -8.32
N CYS A 112 -10.25 -31.81 -8.87
CA CYS A 112 -9.71 -30.65 -8.14
C CYS A 112 -10.74 -29.59 -7.72
N PHE A 113 -11.97 -29.66 -8.25
CA PHE A 113 -13.09 -28.80 -7.84
C PHE A 113 -14.18 -29.53 -7.06
N GLU A 114 -14.03 -30.83 -6.83
CA GLU A 114 -15.02 -31.65 -6.12
C GLU A 114 -14.76 -31.60 -4.61
N ASP A 115 -15.82 -31.50 -3.79
CA ASP A 115 -15.70 -31.46 -2.33
C ASP A 115 -15.05 -32.75 -1.76
N SER A 116 -15.07 -33.85 -2.52
CA SER A 116 -14.39 -35.11 -2.16
C SER A 116 -12.91 -35.16 -2.56
N GLY A 117 -12.41 -34.20 -3.35
CA GLY A 117 -11.03 -34.13 -3.79
C GLY A 117 -10.13 -33.36 -2.81
N ASP A 118 -8.81 -33.51 -2.95
CA ASP A 118 -7.82 -32.93 -2.01
C ASP A 118 -7.58 -31.42 -2.19
N CYS A 119 -8.13 -30.80 -3.24
CA CYS A 119 -7.86 -29.40 -3.58
C CYS A 119 -8.83 -28.42 -2.93
N VAL A 120 -10.12 -28.74 -2.86
CA VAL A 120 -11.15 -27.84 -2.31
C VAL A 120 -10.86 -27.54 -0.85
N GLY A 121 -10.95 -26.26 -0.46
CA GLY A 121 -10.52 -25.81 0.86
C GLY A 121 -9.07 -25.33 0.91
N HIS A 122 -8.25 -25.69 -0.08
CA HIS A 122 -6.80 -25.48 -0.08
C HIS A 122 -6.28 -24.65 -1.26
N PHE A 123 -7.16 -24.07 -2.08
CA PHE A 123 -6.78 -23.32 -3.30
C PHE A 123 -5.73 -22.24 -3.00
N TRP A 124 -5.86 -21.45 -1.93
CA TRP A 124 -4.87 -20.42 -1.60
C TRP A 124 -3.43 -20.95 -1.41
N GLY A 125 -3.30 -22.18 -0.89
CA GLY A 125 -2.03 -22.87 -0.71
C GLY A 125 -1.43 -23.44 -1.99
N ILE A 126 -2.25 -23.63 -3.02
CA ILE A 126 -1.86 -24.18 -4.33
C ILE A 126 -1.61 -23.00 -5.29
N ILE A 127 -0.34 -22.75 -5.60
CA ILE A 127 0.12 -21.57 -6.35
C ILE A 127 -0.59 -21.46 -7.70
N GLU A 128 -0.78 -22.59 -8.38
CA GLU A 128 -1.39 -22.72 -9.70
C GLU A 128 -2.84 -22.23 -9.73
N THR A 129 -3.58 -22.30 -8.61
CA THR A 129 -4.99 -21.88 -8.56
C THR A 129 -5.18 -20.39 -8.30
N ARG A 130 -4.13 -19.65 -7.91
CA ARG A 130 -4.24 -18.23 -7.53
C ARG A 130 -4.68 -17.30 -8.66
N PRO A 131 -4.18 -17.44 -9.91
CA PRO A 131 -4.69 -16.65 -11.03
C PRO A 131 -6.18 -16.87 -11.25
N TYR A 132 -6.66 -18.11 -11.14
CA TYR A 132 -8.08 -18.45 -11.22
C TYR A 132 -8.90 -17.80 -10.09
N MET A 133 -8.43 -17.84 -8.85
CA MET A 133 -9.10 -17.14 -7.73
C MET A 133 -9.18 -15.62 -7.93
N ARG A 134 -8.19 -15.01 -8.61
CA ARG A 134 -8.23 -13.58 -8.98
C ARG A 134 -9.24 -13.29 -10.10
N VAL A 135 -9.47 -14.22 -11.03
CA VAL A 135 -10.56 -14.11 -12.02
C VAL A 135 -11.91 -14.09 -11.31
N LEU A 136 -12.13 -15.02 -10.36
CA LEU A 136 -13.37 -15.03 -9.58
C LEU A 136 -13.57 -13.72 -8.80
N GLN A 137 -12.51 -13.20 -8.17
CA GLN A 137 -12.59 -11.91 -7.48
C GLN A 137 -12.94 -10.74 -8.43
N ALA A 138 -12.36 -10.73 -9.64
CA ALA A 138 -12.70 -9.74 -10.65
C ALA A 138 -14.17 -9.87 -11.09
N LEU A 139 -14.66 -11.10 -11.29
CA LEU A 139 -16.07 -11.38 -11.60
C LEU A 139 -17.02 -10.87 -10.52
N VAL A 140 -16.71 -11.08 -9.24
CA VAL A 140 -17.52 -10.55 -8.12
C VAL A 140 -17.78 -9.05 -8.31
N ARG A 141 -16.70 -8.28 -8.55
CA ARG A 141 -16.80 -6.84 -8.76
C ARG A 141 -17.59 -6.49 -10.01
N VAL A 142 -17.25 -7.08 -11.16
CA VAL A 142 -17.88 -6.72 -12.44
C VAL A 142 -19.36 -7.13 -12.46
N TYR A 143 -19.74 -8.27 -11.86
CA TYR A 143 -21.14 -8.63 -11.70
C TYR A 143 -21.91 -7.61 -10.87
N TYR A 144 -21.35 -7.13 -9.76
CA TYR A 144 -21.99 -6.10 -8.97
C TYR A 144 -22.16 -4.79 -9.76
N GLU A 145 -21.11 -4.32 -10.43
CA GLU A 145 -21.15 -3.09 -11.26
C GLU A 145 -22.09 -3.24 -12.48
N ALA A 146 -22.32 -4.46 -12.94
CA ALA A 146 -23.27 -4.81 -14.00
C ALA A 146 -24.72 -5.02 -13.52
N ASP A 147 -25.03 -4.70 -12.25
CA ASP A 147 -26.34 -4.92 -11.63
C ASP A 147 -26.79 -6.40 -11.64
N ARG A 148 -25.83 -7.33 -11.47
CA ARG A 148 -26.02 -8.79 -11.36
C ARG A 148 -25.64 -9.31 -9.96
N PRO A 149 -26.28 -8.84 -8.86
CA PRO A 149 -25.86 -9.18 -7.50
C PRO A 149 -26.00 -10.68 -7.16
N LYS A 150 -26.91 -11.41 -7.82
CA LYS A 150 -27.03 -12.87 -7.66
C LYS A 150 -25.83 -13.64 -8.20
N ASP A 151 -25.23 -13.17 -9.29
CA ASP A 151 -24.05 -13.82 -9.86
C ASP A 151 -22.82 -13.49 -9.02
N SER A 152 -22.69 -12.23 -8.57
CA SER A 152 -21.69 -11.84 -7.57
C SER A 152 -21.77 -12.71 -6.31
N GLU A 153 -22.98 -12.91 -5.76
CA GLU A 153 -23.20 -13.76 -4.59
C GLU A 153 -22.70 -15.19 -4.81
N LYS A 154 -23.13 -15.84 -5.90
CA LYS A 154 -22.72 -17.21 -6.24
C LYS A 154 -21.21 -17.34 -6.38
N THR A 155 -20.58 -16.37 -7.03
CA THR A 155 -19.12 -16.35 -7.18
C THR A 155 -18.41 -16.23 -5.84
N ILE A 156 -18.90 -15.38 -4.92
CA ILE A 156 -18.33 -15.28 -3.56
C ILE A 156 -18.49 -16.61 -2.80
N ILE A 157 -19.67 -17.25 -2.87
CA ILE A 157 -19.92 -18.55 -2.22
C ILE A 157 -18.95 -19.61 -2.75
N GLU A 158 -18.72 -19.66 -4.06
CA GLU A 158 -17.72 -20.57 -4.64
C GLU A 158 -16.31 -20.22 -4.17
N MET A 159 -15.93 -18.95 -4.12
CA MET A 159 -14.63 -18.53 -3.60
C MET A 159 -14.41 -18.96 -2.14
N LEU A 160 -15.43 -18.87 -1.29
CA LEU A 160 -15.36 -19.30 0.11
C LEU A 160 -15.42 -20.83 0.27
N ARG A 161 -16.03 -21.55 -0.68
CA ARG A 161 -15.91 -23.02 -0.74
C ARG A 161 -14.47 -23.45 -1.07
N LEU A 162 -13.87 -22.84 -2.10
CA LEU A 162 -12.52 -23.16 -2.56
C LEU A 162 -11.44 -22.68 -1.59
N CYS A 163 -11.65 -21.51 -0.95
CA CYS A 163 -10.78 -20.88 0.04
C CYS A 163 -11.56 -20.44 1.31
N PRO A 164 -11.88 -21.36 2.23
CA PRO A 164 -12.65 -21.09 3.44
C PRO A 164 -12.04 -20.03 4.35
N GLY A 165 -10.71 -19.93 4.39
CA GLY A 165 -9.98 -18.94 5.19
C GLY A 165 -10.14 -17.49 4.71
N ASP A 166 -10.89 -17.27 3.63
CA ASP A 166 -11.16 -15.97 3.03
C ASP A 166 -9.90 -15.14 2.76
N ASN A 167 -8.87 -15.79 2.22
CA ASN A 167 -7.57 -15.15 1.93
C ASN A 167 -7.68 -13.97 0.94
N MET A 168 -8.80 -13.88 0.22
CA MET A 168 -9.12 -12.84 -0.77
C MET A 168 -10.10 -11.79 -0.23
N GLY A 169 -10.51 -11.85 1.04
CA GLY A 169 -11.32 -10.83 1.72
C GLY A 169 -12.77 -10.68 1.23
N GLN A 170 -13.35 -11.72 0.63
CA GLN A 170 -14.70 -11.70 0.06
C GLN A 170 -15.82 -11.83 1.11
N ARG A 171 -15.51 -12.20 2.36
CA ARG A 171 -16.55 -12.27 3.42
C ARG A 171 -17.22 -10.93 3.68
N SER A 172 -16.47 -9.84 3.49
CA SER A 172 -16.96 -8.47 3.66
C SER A 172 -18.05 -8.09 2.63
N TRP A 173 -18.14 -8.82 1.52
CA TRP A 173 -19.14 -8.60 0.46
C TRP A 173 -20.36 -9.51 0.60
N LEU A 174 -20.17 -10.78 0.95
CA LEU A 174 -21.23 -11.79 0.89
C LEU A 174 -22.47 -11.41 1.71
N GLY A 175 -22.27 -10.93 2.93
CA GLY A 175 -23.36 -10.49 3.80
C GLY A 175 -24.28 -9.45 3.14
N SER A 176 -23.68 -8.47 2.47
CA SER A 176 -24.41 -7.43 1.74
C SER A 176 -25.16 -8.00 0.54
N MET A 177 -24.55 -8.93 -0.21
CA MET A 177 -25.22 -9.60 -1.34
C MET A 177 -26.41 -10.44 -0.89
N LEU A 178 -26.27 -11.20 0.19
CA LEU A 178 -27.36 -12.00 0.76
C LEU A 178 -28.56 -11.12 1.15
N ILE A 179 -28.33 -9.98 1.80
CA ILE A 179 -29.39 -9.03 2.17
C ILE A 179 -30.07 -8.46 0.91
N ARG A 180 -29.30 -8.04 -0.10
CA ARG A 180 -29.84 -7.54 -1.39
C ARG A 180 -30.74 -8.57 -2.08
N ASN A 181 -30.39 -9.84 -1.96
CA ASN A 181 -31.15 -10.95 -2.55
C ASN A 181 -32.28 -11.46 -1.64
N GLY A 182 -32.57 -10.78 -0.51
CA GLY A 182 -33.64 -11.16 0.43
C GLY A 182 -33.34 -12.39 1.28
N ARG A 183 -32.08 -12.87 1.28
CA ARG A 183 -31.60 -14.06 2.01
C ARG A 183 -31.22 -13.71 3.45
N TYR A 184 -32.13 -13.09 4.20
CA TYR A 184 -31.83 -12.50 5.51
C TYR A 184 -31.40 -13.53 6.57
N SER A 185 -32.09 -14.68 6.64
CA SER A 185 -31.70 -15.77 7.56
C SER A 185 -30.26 -16.21 7.32
N GLU A 186 -29.87 -16.38 6.07
CA GLU A 186 -28.53 -16.83 5.69
C GLU A 186 -27.48 -15.74 5.92
N ALA A 187 -27.84 -14.47 5.75
CA ALA A 187 -26.99 -13.34 6.11
C ALA A 187 -26.71 -13.29 7.63
N ILE A 188 -27.73 -13.56 8.46
CA ILE A 188 -27.56 -13.67 9.93
C ILE A 188 -26.63 -14.83 10.27
N PHE A 189 -26.91 -16.02 9.73
CA PHE A 189 -26.10 -17.22 9.97
C PHE A 189 -24.63 -16.99 9.57
N PHE A 190 -24.42 -16.45 8.37
CA PHE A 190 -23.10 -16.14 7.84
C PHE A 190 -22.32 -15.17 8.74
N ALA A 191 -22.94 -14.02 9.07
CA ALA A 191 -22.30 -13.02 9.91
C ALA A 191 -22.00 -13.56 11.31
N HIS A 192 -22.96 -14.25 11.93
CA HIS A 192 -22.78 -14.82 13.27
C HIS A 192 -21.61 -15.80 13.33
N ASN A 193 -21.49 -16.72 12.37
CA ASN A 193 -20.43 -17.72 12.39
C ASN A 193 -19.04 -17.11 12.33
N TRP A 194 -18.84 -16.10 11.49
CA TRP A 194 -17.57 -15.36 11.46
C TRP A 194 -17.30 -14.56 12.74
N LEU A 195 -18.35 -14.00 13.36
CA LEU A 195 -18.23 -13.27 14.62
C LEU A 195 -17.94 -14.18 15.82
N VAL A 196 -18.43 -15.42 15.83
CA VAL A 196 -18.09 -16.40 16.85
C VAL A 196 -16.67 -16.95 16.64
N ALA A 197 -16.33 -17.29 15.39
CA ALA A 197 -15.00 -17.78 15.02
C ALA A 197 -13.88 -16.76 15.27
N PHE A 198 -14.23 -15.47 15.42
CA PHE A 198 -13.28 -14.44 15.85
C PHE A 198 -12.56 -14.78 17.16
N LYS A 199 -13.25 -15.42 18.12
CA LYS A 199 -12.73 -15.65 19.47
C LYS A 199 -11.56 -16.64 19.51
N ASP A 200 -11.63 -17.70 18.71
CA ASP A 200 -10.63 -18.76 18.67
C ASP A 200 -9.78 -18.75 17.39
N GLY A 201 -10.08 -17.83 16.45
CA GLY A 201 -9.40 -17.71 15.17
C GLY A 201 -9.71 -18.87 14.21
N SER A 202 -10.78 -19.63 14.47
CA SER A 202 -11.21 -20.72 13.61
C SER A 202 -11.75 -20.21 12.27
N THR A 203 -11.85 -21.10 11.30
CA THR A 203 -12.45 -20.82 10.00
C THR A 203 -13.80 -21.55 9.93
N PRO A 204 -14.93 -20.83 9.75
CA PRO A 204 -16.22 -21.48 9.62
C PRO A 204 -16.26 -22.44 8.42
N PRO A 205 -17.03 -23.54 8.48
CA PRO A 205 -17.18 -24.48 7.38
C PRO A 205 -17.57 -23.77 6.07
N ARG A 206 -16.86 -24.10 4.97
CA ARG A 206 -17.00 -23.45 3.65
C ARG A 206 -16.96 -21.91 3.72
N GLY A 207 -16.11 -21.37 4.59
CA GLY A 207 -15.99 -19.93 4.82
C GLY A 207 -17.28 -19.28 5.31
N GLY A 208 -18.12 -20.04 6.01
CA GLY A 208 -19.42 -19.59 6.55
C GLY A 208 -20.59 -19.75 5.58
N ALA A 209 -20.33 -20.19 4.33
CA ALA A 209 -21.34 -20.36 3.29
C ALA A 209 -22.00 -21.75 3.25
N ALA A 210 -21.80 -22.58 4.28
CA ALA A 210 -22.51 -23.86 4.39
C ALA A 210 -24.02 -23.70 4.64
N PHE A 211 -24.44 -22.53 5.11
CA PHE A 211 -25.81 -22.08 5.43
C PHE A 211 -26.67 -23.08 6.22
N ASP A 212 -27.12 -22.66 7.40
CA ASP A 212 -28.07 -23.40 8.23
C ASP A 212 -29.06 -22.41 8.87
N VAL A 213 -29.93 -22.90 9.74
CA VAL A 213 -30.83 -22.09 10.58
C VAL A 213 -29.99 -21.10 11.38
N HIS A 214 -30.35 -19.83 11.28
CA HIS A 214 -29.65 -18.78 12.02
C HIS A 214 -29.87 -18.92 13.52
N PRO A 215 -28.85 -18.63 14.35
CA PRO A 215 -28.99 -18.68 15.79
C PRO A 215 -29.88 -17.54 16.27
N THR A 216 -30.83 -17.87 17.15
CA THR A 216 -31.79 -16.92 17.74
C THR A 216 -31.36 -16.38 19.10
N ALA A 217 -30.39 -17.05 19.74
CA ALA A 217 -29.82 -16.64 21.01
C ALA A 217 -29.01 -15.34 20.85
N LEU A 218 -29.04 -14.51 21.88
CA LEU A 218 -28.16 -13.34 21.98
C LEU A 218 -26.70 -13.77 22.12
N ILE A 219 -25.80 -12.89 21.70
CA ILE A 219 -24.38 -13.03 21.98
C ILE A 219 -24.18 -12.90 23.50
N GLY A 220 -23.48 -13.85 24.11
CA GLY A 220 -23.19 -13.82 25.54
C GLY A 220 -22.15 -12.76 25.92
N ASP A 221 -22.19 -12.32 27.17
CA ASP A 221 -21.44 -11.17 27.71
C ASP A 221 -19.93 -11.16 27.38
N ASP A 222 -19.28 -12.33 27.46
CA ASP A 222 -17.84 -12.44 27.17
C ASP A 222 -17.53 -12.07 25.71
N LEU A 223 -18.25 -12.68 24.76
CA LEU A 223 -18.06 -12.40 23.34
C LEU A 223 -18.58 -10.99 22.98
N GLU A 224 -19.61 -10.51 23.67
CA GLU A 224 -20.14 -9.16 23.47
C GLU A 224 -19.06 -8.09 23.69
N LYS A 225 -18.30 -8.18 24.79
CA LYS A 225 -17.21 -7.24 25.11
C LYS A 225 -16.11 -7.24 24.05
N ASP A 226 -15.73 -8.43 23.60
CA ASP A 226 -14.70 -8.61 22.57
C ASP A 226 -15.16 -8.00 21.24
N LEU A 227 -16.40 -8.27 20.83
CA LEU A 227 -16.96 -7.77 19.57
C LEU A 227 -17.21 -6.25 19.61
N ALA A 228 -17.59 -5.69 20.75
CA ALA A 228 -17.75 -4.24 20.91
C ALA A 228 -16.45 -3.48 20.63
N SER A 229 -15.30 -4.11 20.90
CA SER A 229 -13.98 -3.51 20.72
C SER A 229 -13.34 -3.88 19.37
N TRP A 230 -13.48 -5.13 18.94
CA TRP A 230 -12.67 -5.73 17.86
C TRP A 230 -13.47 -6.47 16.79
N GLY A 231 -14.78 -6.58 16.95
CA GLY A 231 -15.65 -7.26 15.99
C GLY A 231 -15.63 -6.58 14.62
N GLU A 232 -15.73 -7.38 13.56
CA GLU A 232 -15.70 -6.86 12.19
C GLU A 232 -16.96 -6.03 11.91
N GLY A 233 -16.78 -4.73 11.73
CA GLY A 233 -17.88 -3.76 11.65
C GLY A 233 -18.84 -3.99 10.48
N ALA A 234 -18.38 -4.60 9.38
CA ALA A 234 -19.23 -4.99 8.24
C ALA A 234 -20.13 -6.19 8.56
N LEU A 235 -19.61 -7.20 9.28
CA LEU A 235 -20.38 -8.39 9.66
C LEU A 235 -21.39 -8.08 10.77
N LEU A 236 -21.01 -7.29 11.78
CA LEU A 236 -21.94 -6.83 12.81
C LEU A 236 -23.14 -6.08 12.19
N ARG A 237 -22.88 -5.25 11.19
CA ARG A 237 -23.92 -4.54 10.43
C ARG A 237 -24.76 -5.44 9.56
N THR A 238 -24.14 -6.43 8.92
CA THR A 238 -24.86 -7.45 8.16
C THR A 238 -25.86 -8.16 9.07
N ALA A 239 -25.42 -8.63 10.24
CA ALA A 239 -26.31 -9.28 11.20
C ALA A 239 -27.42 -8.33 11.70
N ALA A 240 -27.08 -7.08 12.06
CA ALA A 240 -28.06 -6.09 12.52
C ALA A 240 -29.14 -5.81 11.47
N LEU A 241 -28.73 -5.49 10.24
CA LEU A 241 -29.63 -5.16 9.15
C LEU A 241 -30.46 -6.36 8.70
N ALA A 242 -29.86 -7.55 8.64
CA ALA A 242 -30.57 -8.77 8.28
C ALA A 242 -31.62 -9.15 9.34
N TRP A 243 -31.29 -9.05 10.64
CA TRP A 243 -32.27 -9.23 11.71
C TRP A 243 -33.41 -8.22 11.62
N PHE A 244 -33.10 -6.94 11.38
CA PHE A 244 -34.13 -5.92 11.23
C PHE A 244 -35.03 -6.17 10.03
N LYS A 245 -34.48 -6.57 8.88
CA LYS A 245 -35.28 -6.90 7.69
C LYS A 245 -36.11 -8.18 7.88
N LEU A 246 -35.64 -9.13 8.71
CA LEU A 246 -36.35 -10.38 8.97
C LEU A 246 -37.44 -10.25 10.04
N SER A 247 -37.20 -9.46 11.10
CA SER A 247 -38.03 -9.46 12.32
C SER A 247 -38.35 -8.06 12.87
N GLY A 248 -37.97 -7.00 12.16
CA GLY A 248 -38.11 -5.62 12.62
C GLY A 248 -37.17 -5.29 13.79
N ASP A 249 -37.54 -4.27 14.56
CA ASP A 249 -36.79 -3.83 15.73
C ASP A 249 -36.93 -4.80 16.92
N CYS A 250 -36.14 -5.87 16.90
CA CYS A 250 -36.09 -6.91 17.94
C CYS A 250 -34.81 -6.84 18.78
N ILE A 251 -34.77 -7.59 19.88
CA ILE A 251 -33.61 -7.61 20.81
C ILE A 251 -32.31 -7.99 20.11
N GLN A 252 -32.36 -8.92 19.15
CA GLN A 252 -31.19 -9.35 18.37
C GLN A 252 -30.70 -8.21 17.45
N SER A 253 -31.61 -7.58 16.70
CA SER A 253 -31.26 -6.46 15.81
C SER A 253 -30.59 -5.32 16.58
N ARG A 254 -31.11 -4.99 17.77
CA ARG A 254 -30.55 -3.96 18.66
C ARG A 254 -29.18 -4.34 19.20
N GLN A 255 -28.98 -5.59 19.65
CA GLN A 255 -27.69 -6.05 20.17
C GLN A 255 -26.60 -5.93 19.09
N TYR A 256 -26.85 -6.42 17.87
CA TYR A 256 -25.89 -6.31 16.77
C TYR A 256 -25.67 -4.85 16.32
N LEU A 257 -26.71 -4.01 16.29
CA LEU A 257 -26.59 -2.60 15.91
C LEU A 257 -25.71 -1.83 16.91
N ARG A 258 -25.91 -2.04 18.21
CA ARG A 258 -25.09 -1.48 19.28
C ARG A 258 -23.62 -1.91 19.15
N LEU A 259 -23.37 -3.20 18.95
CA LEU A 259 -22.03 -3.71 18.73
C LEU A 259 -21.38 -3.11 17.48
N ALA A 260 -22.14 -3.01 16.38
CA ALA A 260 -21.67 -2.43 15.12
C ALA A 260 -21.20 -0.97 15.26
N VAL A 261 -21.94 -0.14 16.01
CA VAL A 261 -21.60 1.26 16.21
C VAL A 261 -20.43 1.45 17.18
N GLN A 262 -20.32 0.60 18.20
CA GLN A 262 -19.21 0.61 19.15
C GLN A 262 -17.90 0.21 18.46
N ALA A 263 -17.91 -0.89 17.69
CA ALA A 263 -16.72 -1.40 17.01
C ALA A 263 -16.26 -0.49 15.86
N GLN A 264 -17.19 0.11 15.11
CA GLN A 264 -16.87 0.97 13.97
C GLN A 264 -17.93 2.08 13.79
N PRO A 265 -17.78 3.26 14.38
CA PRO A 265 -18.81 4.31 14.30
C PRO A 265 -18.90 5.00 12.93
N ASN A 266 -17.85 4.94 12.10
CA ASN A 266 -17.71 5.75 10.88
C ASN A 266 -18.80 5.50 9.82
N ILE A 267 -19.35 4.29 9.74
CA ILE A 267 -20.37 3.92 8.74
C ILE A 267 -21.69 4.62 9.07
N LEU A 268 -22.27 4.34 10.25
CA LEU A 268 -23.55 4.94 10.65
C LEU A 268 -23.45 6.45 10.82
N LEU A 269 -22.30 6.97 11.26
CA LEU A 269 -22.03 8.40 11.25
C LEU A 269 -22.28 9.01 9.86
N LYS A 270 -21.80 8.38 8.79
CA LYS A 270 -21.96 8.89 7.41
C LYS A 270 -23.39 8.72 6.89
N VAL A 271 -24.00 7.55 7.14
CA VAL A 271 -25.41 7.26 6.77
C VAL A 271 -26.36 8.27 7.41
N LEU A 272 -26.28 8.44 8.73
CA LEU A 272 -27.17 9.32 9.49
C LEU A 272 -26.88 10.82 9.26
N ALA A 273 -25.64 11.15 8.87
CA ALA A 273 -25.31 12.49 8.41
C ALA A 273 -25.69 12.75 6.93
N LEU A 274 -26.36 11.80 6.27
CA LEU A 274 -26.78 11.88 4.87
C LEU A 274 -25.63 12.19 3.91
N VAL A 275 -24.44 11.69 4.22
CA VAL A 275 -23.27 11.80 3.34
C VAL A 275 -23.51 10.93 2.11
N PRO A 276 -23.38 11.44 0.88
CA PRO A 276 -23.57 10.61 -0.32
C PRO A 276 -22.64 9.40 -0.34
N PRO A 277 -23.09 8.26 -0.91
CA PRO A 277 -22.24 7.08 -1.01
C PRO A 277 -20.99 7.34 -1.85
N PRO A 278 -19.89 6.66 -1.55
CA PRO A 278 -18.72 6.67 -2.43
C PRO A 278 -19.09 6.20 -3.83
N LYS A 279 -18.36 6.68 -4.83
CA LYS A 279 -18.58 6.30 -6.24
C LYS A 279 -17.73 5.11 -6.68
N GLU A 280 -16.68 4.80 -5.93
CA GLU A 280 -15.71 3.76 -6.23
C GLU A 280 -15.19 3.15 -4.92
N LEU A 281 -14.56 1.99 -5.02
CA LEU A 281 -13.89 1.33 -3.90
C LEU A 281 -12.67 2.11 -3.42
N ASN A 282 -12.28 1.92 -2.17
CA ASN A 282 -11.10 2.51 -1.57
C ASN A 282 -9.81 1.86 -2.13
N MET A 283 -8.83 2.71 -2.43
CA MET A 283 -7.52 2.32 -2.99
C MET A 283 -6.40 2.31 -1.94
N SER A 284 -6.66 2.80 -0.72
CA SER A 284 -5.68 2.79 0.38
C SER A 284 -5.65 1.44 1.11
N PRO A 285 -4.53 1.09 1.79
CA PRO A 285 -4.49 -0.08 2.65
C PRO A 285 -5.62 -0.04 3.70
N ARG A 286 -6.36 -1.14 3.82
CA ARG A 286 -7.48 -1.25 4.75
C ARG A 286 -6.93 -1.48 6.15
N SER A 287 -7.39 -0.67 7.10
CA SER A 287 -7.26 -0.98 8.53
C SER A 287 -8.59 -1.52 9.05
N ARG A 288 -8.55 -2.57 9.87
CA ARG A 288 -9.75 -3.13 10.51
C ARG A 288 -10.56 -2.03 11.20
N ASN A 289 -11.86 -2.00 10.94
CA ASN A 289 -12.79 -0.99 11.46
C ASN A 289 -12.39 0.46 11.13
N GLY A 290 -11.50 0.65 10.16
CA GLY A 290 -11.01 1.94 9.71
C GLY A 290 -12.00 2.69 8.82
N PRO A 291 -11.69 3.96 8.49
CA PRO A 291 -12.44 4.71 7.49
C PRO A 291 -12.36 4.10 6.08
N GLU A 292 -11.28 3.37 5.75
CA GLU A 292 -11.06 2.70 4.47
C GLU A 292 -12.02 1.52 4.27
N GLU A 293 -12.18 0.65 5.27
CA GLU A 293 -13.18 -0.42 5.22
C GLU A 293 -14.62 0.13 5.25
N ALA A 294 -14.85 1.19 6.04
CA ALA A 294 -16.14 1.86 6.08
C ALA A 294 -16.52 2.44 4.70
N HIS A 295 -15.54 2.93 3.93
CA HIS A 295 -15.75 3.42 2.58
C HIS A 295 -16.23 2.31 1.64
N ASP A 296 -15.56 1.15 1.64
CA ASP A 296 -15.96 0.01 0.81
C ASP A 296 -17.37 -0.50 1.16
N TYR A 297 -17.67 -0.62 2.46
CA TYR A 297 -19.00 -1.03 2.91
C TYR A 297 -20.09 -0.03 2.46
N LEU A 298 -19.83 1.28 2.55
CA LEU A 298 -20.79 2.30 2.12
C LEU A 298 -20.98 2.30 0.61
N TRP A 299 -19.91 2.11 -0.17
CA TRP A 299 -20.03 1.93 -1.62
C TRP A 299 -20.91 0.74 -1.97
N LEU A 300 -20.80 -0.35 -1.20
CA LEU A 300 -21.50 -1.59 -1.44
C LEU A 300 -22.93 -1.63 -0.92
N THR A 301 -23.26 -0.91 0.16
CA THR A 301 -24.45 -1.25 0.99
C THR A 301 -25.20 -0.02 1.51
N GLN A 302 -24.73 1.20 1.27
CA GLN A 302 -25.34 2.39 1.88
C GLN A 302 -26.82 2.58 1.50
N ASP A 303 -27.20 2.30 0.26
CA ASP A 303 -28.59 2.34 -0.21
C ASP A 303 -29.54 1.48 0.65
N LEU A 304 -29.09 0.32 1.13
CA LEU A 304 -29.89 -0.54 2.01
C LEU A 304 -30.16 0.09 3.39
N TRP A 305 -29.32 1.04 3.81
CA TRP A 305 -29.51 1.82 5.03
C TRP A 305 -30.36 3.07 4.83
N MET A 306 -30.65 3.44 3.57
CA MET A 306 -31.40 4.64 3.22
C MET A 306 -32.91 4.41 3.06
N TYR A 307 -33.39 3.17 3.18
CA TYR A 307 -34.82 2.92 3.36
C TYR A 307 -35.30 3.63 4.63
N SER A 308 -36.42 4.37 4.55
CA SER A 308 -36.88 5.23 5.64
C SER A 308 -37.03 4.47 6.95
N GLU A 309 -37.59 3.25 6.92
CA GLU A 309 -37.77 2.44 8.12
C GLU A 309 -36.45 2.00 8.76
N VAL A 310 -35.41 1.78 7.95
CA VAL A 310 -34.07 1.39 8.43
C VAL A 310 -33.31 2.61 8.96
N TRP A 311 -33.41 3.74 8.24
CA TRP A 311 -32.76 4.97 8.61
C TRP A 311 -33.35 5.52 9.91
N ASP A 312 -34.68 5.58 10.03
CA ASP A 312 -35.39 6.04 11.22
C ASP A 312 -35.06 5.14 12.42
N TRP A 313 -35.10 3.81 12.23
CA TRP A 313 -34.67 2.85 13.25
C TRP A 313 -33.27 3.13 13.78
N ALA A 314 -32.29 3.32 12.90
CA ALA A 314 -30.92 3.60 13.31
C ALA A 314 -30.75 5.01 13.91
N ASN A 315 -31.48 6.01 13.41
CA ASN A 315 -31.39 7.40 13.83
C ASN A 315 -32.07 7.66 15.19
N GLU A 316 -33.11 6.89 15.53
CA GLU A 316 -33.84 7.00 16.79
C GLU A 316 -33.32 6.03 17.86
N ASN A 317 -32.44 5.10 17.49
CA ASN A 317 -31.90 4.12 18.43
C ASN A 317 -30.98 4.79 19.49
N PRO A 318 -31.28 4.62 20.79
CA PRO A 318 -30.53 5.28 21.86
C PRO A 318 -29.08 4.82 21.96
N ASP A 319 -28.79 3.53 21.73
CA ASP A 319 -27.43 2.99 21.77
C ASP A 319 -26.57 3.59 20.63
N VAL A 320 -27.17 3.79 19.45
CA VAL A 320 -26.51 4.45 18.32
C VAL A 320 -26.22 5.92 18.62
N LEU A 321 -27.23 6.65 19.08
CA LEU A 321 -27.09 8.07 19.41
C LEU A 321 -26.11 8.30 20.55
N GLU A 322 -26.02 7.38 21.51
CA GLU A 322 -25.07 7.46 22.61
C GLU A 322 -23.63 7.54 22.10
N VAL A 323 -23.28 6.66 21.15
CA VAL A 323 -21.94 6.57 20.58
C VAL A 323 -21.67 7.70 19.58
N LEU A 324 -22.66 8.08 18.78
CA LEU A 324 -22.45 9.00 17.66
C LEU A 324 -22.52 10.48 18.04
N LEU A 325 -23.44 10.89 18.93
CA LEU A 325 -23.60 12.28 19.32
C LEU A 325 -22.42 12.77 20.16
N LYS A 326 -21.68 13.73 19.63
CA LYS A 326 -20.46 14.25 20.25
C LYS A 326 -20.76 15.39 21.22
N LYS A 327 -19.92 15.50 22.25
CA LYS A 327 -19.86 16.68 23.13
C LYS A 327 -18.94 17.73 22.52
N CYS A 328 -19.15 18.99 22.90
CA CYS A 328 -18.29 20.10 22.50
C CYS A 328 -16.82 19.78 22.89
N SER A 329 -15.87 20.16 22.03
CA SER A 329 -14.45 19.91 22.31
C SER A 329 -13.84 20.85 23.35
N ARG A 330 -14.57 21.89 23.79
CA ARG A 330 -14.16 22.76 24.90
C ARG A 330 -14.54 22.08 26.21
N GLU A 331 -13.56 21.83 27.08
CA GLU A 331 -13.75 21.08 28.35
C GLU A 331 -14.85 21.65 29.25
N GLU A 332 -15.02 22.98 29.27
CA GLU A 332 -16.04 23.67 30.06
C GLU A 332 -17.44 23.71 29.40
N CYS A 333 -17.61 23.11 28.22
CA CYS A 333 -18.85 23.18 27.45
C CYS A 333 -19.54 21.81 27.41
N ASP A 334 -20.65 21.67 28.13
CA ASP A 334 -21.43 20.43 28.18
C ASP A 334 -22.42 20.26 27.03
N VAL A 335 -22.40 21.16 26.04
CA VAL A 335 -23.29 21.06 24.88
C VAL A 335 -22.98 19.79 24.10
N ARG A 336 -24.02 18.98 23.88
CA ARG A 336 -23.99 17.78 23.07
C ARG A 336 -24.74 18.01 21.77
N GLU A 337 -24.30 17.35 20.70
CA GLU A 337 -25.05 17.28 19.45
C GLU A 337 -26.47 16.77 19.72
N ALA A 338 -27.46 17.40 19.10
CA ALA A 338 -28.85 16.91 19.05
C ALA A 338 -29.10 16.07 17.79
N LYS A 339 -28.24 16.21 16.77
CA LYS A 339 -28.28 15.41 15.53
C LYS A 339 -26.87 14.96 15.18
N VAL A 340 -26.76 13.78 14.58
CA VAL A 340 -25.48 13.23 14.15
C VAL A 340 -24.76 14.20 13.21
N ALA A 341 -23.49 14.48 13.50
CA ALA A 341 -22.64 15.41 12.74
C ALA A 341 -23.14 16.87 12.68
N GLN A 342 -23.89 17.32 13.69
CA GLN A 342 -24.30 18.73 13.83
C GLN A 342 -23.11 19.67 14.05
N PHE A 343 -22.06 19.23 14.76
CA PHE A 343 -20.91 20.08 15.04
C PHE A 343 -19.95 20.15 13.86
N LYS A 344 -19.40 21.35 13.63
CA LYS A 344 -18.36 21.58 12.62
C LYS A 344 -17.06 20.90 13.05
N ARG A 345 -16.39 20.22 12.11
CA ARG A 345 -15.09 19.60 12.34
C ARG A 345 -13.95 20.55 11.94
N CYS A 346 -12.95 20.67 12.79
CA CYS A 346 -11.71 21.35 12.42
C CYS A 346 -10.92 20.50 11.42
N ALA A 347 -10.52 21.12 10.31
CA ALA A 347 -9.73 20.52 9.24
C ALA A 347 -8.34 20.02 9.68
N ALA A 348 -7.79 20.55 10.78
CA ALA A 348 -6.40 20.33 11.20
C ALA A 348 -6.22 19.37 12.39
N CYS A 349 -7.29 18.82 12.97
CA CYS A 349 -7.25 18.07 14.25
C CYS A 349 -6.58 16.68 14.23
N HIS A 350 -5.76 16.35 13.21
CA HIS A 350 -5.03 15.09 13.15
C HIS A 350 -4.06 14.89 14.35
N LEU A 351 -3.60 15.98 14.96
CA LEU A 351 -2.71 15.99 16.13
C LEU A 351 -3.37 15.45 17.42
N HIS A 352 -4.70 15.50 17.56
CA HIS A 352 -5.40 14.95 18.73
C HIS A 352 -5.41 13.42 18.77
N LYS A 353 -5.24 12.74 17.62
CA LYS A 353 -5.24 11.28 17.56
C LYS A 353 -4.00 10.68 18.23
N VAL A 354 -2.85 11.35 18.10
CA VAL A 354 -1.57 10.91 18.71
C VAL A 354 -1.69 10.90 20.24
N LYS A 355 -2.22 11.97 20.84
CA LYS A 355 -2.42 12.06 22.30
C LYS A 355 -3.37 10.99 22.86
N LYS A 356 -4.35 10.55 22.06
CA LYS A 356 -5.29 9.49 22.46
C LYS A 356 -4.69 8.09 22.42
N ALA A 357 -3.61 7.86 21.68
CA ALA A 357 -2.95 6.55 21.61
C ALA A 357 -2.09 6.25 22.85
N ILE A 358 -1.59 7.30 23.53
CA ILE A 358 -0.63 7.19 24.64
C ILE A 358 -1.12 6.24 25.76
N PRO A 359 -2.37 6.34 26.28
CA PRO A 359 -2.81 5.44 27.36
C PRO A 359 -2.80 3.96 26.95
N TYR A 360 -3.08 3.65 25.69
CA TYR A 360 -3.08 2.28 25.18
C TYR A 360 -1.66 1.74 24.99
N ILE A 361 -0.72 2.59 24.58
CA ILE A 361 0.71 2.23 24.50
C ILE A 361 1.23 1.93 25.91
N ILE A 362 0.89 2.76 26.89
CA ILE A 362 1.26 2.56 28.30
C ILE A 362 0.68 1.26 28.83
N GLU A 363 -0.59 0.96 28.54
CA GLU A 363 -1.21 -0.30 28.98
C GLU A 363 -0.54 -1.52 28.33
N ALA A 364 -0.21 -1.46 27.03
CA ALA A 364 0.49 -2.53 26.35
C ALA A 364 1.86 -2.83 26.99
N LEU A 365 2.61 -1.77 27.35
CA LEU A 365 3.89 -1.90 28.06
C LEU A 365 3.71 -2.37 29.52
N ARG A 366 2.61 -2.01 30.19
CA ARG A 366 2.31 -2.50 31.54
C ARG A 366 2.05 -4.00 31.54
N VAL A 367 1.25 -4.49 30.58
CA VAL A 367 0.91 -5.90 30.45
C VAL A 367 2.09 -6.72 29.93
N SER A 368 2.89 -6.15 29.02
CA SER A 368 4.05 -6.80 28.44
C SER A 368 5.24 -5.83 28.41
N PRO A 369 6.03 -5.74 29.50
CA PRO A 369 7.14 -4.80 29.61
C PRO A 369 8.23 -4.95 28.55
N ASN A 370 8.38 -6.15 27.97
CA ASN A 370 9.35 -6.42 26.91
C ASN A 370 8.73 -6.35 25.50
N ASN A 371 7.59 -5.69 25.34
CA ASN A 371 6.95 -5.52 24.04
C ASN A 371 7.65 -4.41 23.23
N LEU A 372 8.67 -4.82 22.50
CA LEU A 372 9.48 -3.94 21.65
C LEU A 372 8.63 -3.13 20.64
N ASP A 373 7.55 -3.71 20.10
CA ASP A 373 6.68 -3.01 19.15
C ASP A 373 5.90 -1.87 19.82
N ALA A 374 5.40 -2.09 21.03
CA ALA A 374 4.76 -1.04 21.82
C ALA A 374 5.77 0.06 22.22
N ALA A 375 7.01 -0.32 22.52
CA ALA A 375 8.05 0.63 22.87
C ALA A 375 8.48 1.50 21.67
N ILE A 376 8.52 0.95 20.45
CA ILE A 376 8.70 1.75 19.22
C ILE A 376 7.58 2.79 19.07
N GLN A 377 6.32 2.41 19.31
CA GLN A 377 5.21 3.37 19.26
C GLN A 377 5.34 4.43 20.35
N CYS A 378 5.81 4.06 21.54
CA CYS A 378 6.13 4.99 22.62
C CYS A 378 7.19 6.01 22.18
N ALA A 379 8.30 5.54 21.59
CA ALA A 379 9.35 6.41 21.08
C ALA A 379 8.85 7.41 20.04
N TYR A 380 7.97 7.00 19.10
CA TYR A 380 7.44 7.91 18.08
C TYR A 380 6.45 8.97 18.60
N VAL A 381 5.92 8.80 19.81
CA VAL A 381 5.05 9.82 20.44
C VAL A 381 5.77 10.64 21.51
N SER A 382 6.99 10.26 21.87
CA SER A 382 7.87 11.01 22.75
C SER A 382 8.53 12.20 22.03
N ASP A 383 9.17 13.07 22.81
CA ASP A 383 10.13 14.00 22.27
C ASP A 383 11.38 13.27 21.76
N ARG A 384 12.26 13.98 21.07
CA ARG A 384 13.34 13.34 20.30
C ARG A 384 14.39 12.68 21.19
N GLU A 385 14.75 13.32 22.30
CA GLU A 385 15.68 12.78 23.30
C GLU A 385 15.08 11.53 23.97
N GLY A 386 13.83 11.61 24.43
CA GLY A 386 13.14 10.44 24.99
C GLY A 386 12.97 9.30 23.99
N ALA A 387 12.74 9.59 22.71
CA ALA A 387 12.65 8.58 21.66
C ALA A 387 13.95 7.78 21.51
N VAL A 388 15.10 8.46 21.52
CA VAL A 388 16.43 7.84 21.48
C VAL A 388 16.64 6.95 22.70
N GLU A 389 16.41 7.48 23.91
CA GLU A 389 16.65 6.74 25.16
C GLU A 389 15.82 5.46 25.23
N ILE A 390 14.53 5.54 24.88
CA ILE A 390 13.64 4.38 24.82
C ILE A 390 14.21 3.35 23.86
N LEU A 391 14.51 3.73 22.62
CA LEU A 391 14.96 2.76 21.60
C LEU A 391 16.33 2.14 21.92
N GLU A 392 17.27 2.89 22.50
CA GLU A 392 18.58 2.36 22.93
C GLU A 392 18.46 1.41 24.13
N MET A 393 17.50 1.67 25.04
CA MET A 393 17.18 0.73 26.11
C MET A 393 16.57 -0.56 25.55
N GLU A 394 15.62 -0.44 24.63
CA GLU A 394 14.92 -1.59 24.05
C GLU A 394 15.79 -2.42 23.10
N GLU A 395 16.77 -1.82 22.42
CA GLU A 395 17.79 -2.58 21.67
C GLU A 395 18.56 -3.50 22.62
N ARG A 396 19.02 -2.99 23.76
CA ARG A 396 19.75 -3.79 24.75
C ARG A 396 18.87 -4.89 25.34
N THR A 397 17.64 -4.56 25.73
CA THR A 397 16.67 -5.52 26.26
C THR A 397 16.35 -6.62 25.23
N GLY A 398 16.07 -6.23 23.98
CA GLY A 398 15.80 -7.15 22.89
C GLY A 398 16.99 -8.06 22.59
N LYS A 399 18.22 -7.52 22.61
CA LYS A 399 19.45 -8.28 22.40
C LYS A 399 19.67 -9.35 23.47
N GLU A 400 19.51 -9.00 24.74
CA GLU A 400 19.63 -9.97 25.84
C GLU A 400 18.51 -11.01 25.81
N THR A 401 17.28 -10.60 25.47
CA THR A 401 16.15 -11.52 25.29
C THR A 401 16.44 -12.55 24.19
N LEU A 402 17.01 -12.13 23.06
CA LEU A 402 17.37 -13.03 21.97
C LEU A 402 18.53 -13.97 22.32
N LYS A 403 19.53 -13.51 23.09
CA LYS A 403 20.60 -14.39 23.59
C LYS A 403 20.06 -15.50 24.48
N VAL A 404 19.01 -15.23 25.26
CA VAL A 404 18.36 -16.23 26.11
C VAL A 404 17.44 -17.15 25.30
N GLY A 405 16.62 -16.59 24.40
CA GLY A 405 15.57 -17.34 23.69
C GLY A 405 16.04 -18.08 22.44
N VAL A 406 16.94 -17.49 21.66
CA VAL A 406 17.43 -18.05 20.38
C VAL A 406 18.74 -18.80 20.58
N GLY A 407 19.65 -18.24 21.38
CA GLY A 407 20.95 -18.82 21.69
C GLY A 407 21.98 -17.73 21.99
N ARG A 408 22.93 -18.00 22.89
CA ARG A 408 23.91 -17.00 23.34
C ARG A 408 24.82 -16.50 22.22
N ASP A 409 25.08 -17.35 21.25
CA ASP A 409 25.90 -17.10 20.07
C ASP A 409 25.09 -16.44 18.92
N CYS A 410 23.79 -16.18 19.06
CA CYS A 410 22.93 -15.86 17.91
C CYS A 410 23.36 -14.63 17.10
N PHE A 411 24.13 -13.70 17.70
CA PHE A 411 24.69 -12.53 17.02
C PHE A 411 26.08 -12.77 16.42
N GLU A 412 26.73 -13.91 16.67
CA GLU A 412 28.06 -14.22 16.16
C GLU A 412 28.01 -14.67 14.69
N ASP A 413 29.02 -14.31 13.90
CA ASP A 413 29.12 -14.73 12.48
C ASP A 413 29.28 -16.26 12.33
N THR A 414 29.72 -16.94 13.39
CA THR A 414 29.86 -18.41 13.48
C THR A 414 28.54 -19.12 13.80
N SER A 415 27.49 -18.40 14.19
CA SER A 415 26.23 -19.00 14.57
C SER A 415 25.47 -19.58 13.38
N ARG A 416 24.70 -20.64 13.63
CA ARG A 416 23.73 -21.17 12.64
C ARG A 416 22.67 -20.13 12.21
N HIS A 417 22.51 -19.07 12.99
CA HIS A 417 21.54 -17.99 12.75
C HIS A 417 22.15 -16.80 11.99
N ALA A 418 23.46 -16.79 11.74
CA ALA A 418 24.15 -15.71 11.04
C ALA A 418 23.49 -15.43 9.68
N GLY A 419 23.15 -14.16 9.43
CA GLY A 419 22.50 -13.72 8.20
C GLY A 419 21.05 -14.21 7.99
N ASN A 420 20.43 -14.83 8.98
CA ASN A 420 19.09 -15.43 8.86
C ASN A 420 18.06 -14.81 9.82
N PHE A 421 18.34 -13.66 10.43
CA PHE A 421 17.45 -13.06 11.44
C PHE A 421 16.03 -12.87 10.90
N TRP A 422 15.86 -12.33 9.69
CA TRP A 422 14.51 -12.12 9.14
C TRP A 422 13.63 -13.37 9.06
N MET A 423 14.24 -14.55 8.90
CA MET A 423 13.54 -15.83 8.84
C MET A 423 13.17 -16.37 10.24
N LEU A 424 13.73 -15.81 11.30
CA LEU A 424 13.41 -16.12 12.68
C LEU A 424 12.38 -15.10 13.20
N ILE A 425 11.15 -15.57 13.41
CA ILE A 425 10.03 -14.74 13.85
C ILE A 425 10.39 -13.94 15.12
N ASP A 426 11.07 -14.59 16.07
CA ASP A 426 11.43 -14.01 17.37
C ASP A 426 12.37 -12.79 17.25
N THR A 427 13.14 -12.68 16.16
CA THR A 427 14.10 -11.56 15.99
C THR A 427 13.49 -10.34 15.28
N ARG A 428 12.28 -10.46 14.72
CA ARG A 428 11.71 -9.41 13.85
C ARG A 428 11.36 -8.12 14.58
N SER A 429 10.94 -8.20 15.84
CA SER A 429 10.66 -7.04 16.67
C SER A 429 11.95 -6.28 17.01
N TYR A 430 13.04 -7.01 17.32
CA TYR A 430 14.37 -6.43 17.50
C TYR A 430 14.89 -5.71 16.24
N ILE A 431 14.77 -6.33 15.07
CA ILE A 431 15.16 -5.68 13.80
C ILE A 431 14.34 -4.40 13.54
N ARG A 432 13.07 -4.35 13.95
CA ARG A 432 12.23 -3.15 13.86
C ARG A 432 12.67 -2.05 14.84
N VAL A 433 13.17 -2.38 16.03
CA VAL A 433 13.80 -1.41 16.95
C VAL A 433 15.03 -0.80 16.31
N MET A 434 15.91 -1.63 15.71
CA MET A 434 17.08 -1.13 14.99
C MET A 434 16.68 -0.20 13.82
N GLN A 435 15.64 -0.56 13.06
CA GLN A 435 15.14 0.28 11.98
C GLN A 435 14.62 1.64 12.48
N ALA A 436 13.94 1.66 13.64
CA ALA A 436 13.51 2.89 14.29
C ALA A 436 14.71 3.74 14.74
N LEU A 437 15.75 3.10 15.32
CA LEU A 437 17.00 3.77 15.68
C LEU A 437 17.70 4.41 14.49
N VAL A 438 17.82 3.72 13.35
CA VAL A 438 18.41 4.28 12.12
C VAL A 438 17.77 5.62 11.77
N ARG A 439 16.43 5.67 11.81
CA ARG A 439 15.66 6.87 11.50
C ARG A 439 15.86 7.97 12.55
N ILE A 440 15.67 7.66 13.83
CA ILE A 440 15.76 8.67 14.90
C ILE A 440 17.17 9.23 15.00
N TYR A 441 18.20 8.38 14.89
CA TYR A 441 19.59 8.84 14.84
C TYR A 441 19.84 9.80 13.66
N PHE A 442 19.28 9.53 12.48
CA PHE A 442 19.40 10.45 11.36
C PHE A 442 18.70 11.79 11.62
N GLU A 443 17.47 11.76 12.15
CA GLU A 443 16.68 12.96 12.47
C GLU A 443 17.36 13.85 13.54
N GLU A 444 18.14 13.24 14.44
CA GLU A 444 18.96 13.91 15.46
C GLU A 444 20.38 14.27 15.02
N GLY A 445 20.78 13.93 13.79
CA GLY A 445 22.13 14.20 13.29
C GLY A 445 23.22 13.26 13.83
N ARG A 446 22.84 12.17 14.50
CA ARG A 446 23.71 11.08 14.99
C ARG A 446 24.06 10.12 13.85
N TYR A 447 24.73 10.64 12.81
CA TYR A 447 24.94 9.94 11.55
C TYR A 447 25.85 8.71 11.65
N LEU A 448 26.81 8.71 12.58
CA LEU A 448 27.71 7.58 12.80
C LEU A 448 26.96 6.38 13.42
N GLU A 449 26.07 6.65 14.38
CA GLU A 449 25.26 5.61 15.02
C GLU A 449 24.19 5.06 14.07
N SER A 450 23.60 5.93 13.24
CA SER A 450 22.69 5.52 12.17
C SER A 450 23.40 4.58 11.17
N GLU A 451 24.61 4.94 10.74
CA GLU A 451 25.45 4.09 9.87
C GLU A 451 25.78 2.75 10.51
N ALA A 452 26.28 2.74 11.74
CA ALA A 452 26.67 1.51 12.45
C ALA A 452 25.47 0.56 12.59
N THR A 453 24.30 1.11 12.88
CA THR A 453 23.05 0.35 13.04
C THR A 453 22.63 -0.27 11.70
N MET A 454 22.70 0.48 10.59
CA MET A 454 22.43 -0.06 9.25
C MET A 454 23.40 -1.17 8.84
N ILE A 455 24.70 -1.01 9.12
CA ILE A 455 25.72 -2.03 8.84
C ILE A 455 25.39 -3.32 9.60
N GLU A 456 25.02 -3.22 10.87
CA GLU A 456 24.63 -4.37 11.68
C GLU A 456 23.34 -5.02 11.17
N MET A 457 22.33 -4.22 10.81
CA MET A 457 21.09 -4.72 10.22
C MET A 457 21.34 -5.52 8.93
N LEU A 458 22.23 -5.04 8.05
CA LEU A 458 22.59 -5.75 6.81
C LEU A 458 23.47 -6.99 7.07
N ARG A 459 24.28 -6.99 8.13
CA ARG A 459 24.98 -8.21 8.57
C ARG A 459 23.99 -9.29 9.02
N LEU A 460 23.02 -8.92 9.84
CA LEU A 460 22.01 -9.82 10.40
C LEU A 460 20.98 -10.25 9.33
N CYS A 461 20.65 -9.36 8.39
CA CYS A 461 19.67 -9.54 7.33
C CYS A 461 20.26 -9.15 5.96
N PRO A 462 21.18 -9.96 5.38
CA PRO A 462 21.92 -9.64 4.15
C PRO A 462 21.06 -9.53 2.89
N ARG A 463 19.85 -10.10 2.90
CA ARG A 463 18.85 -9.93 1.83
C ARG A 463 18.15 -8.57 1.85
N ASP A 464 18.51 -7.73 2.82
CA ASP A 464 17.99 -6.39 3.00
C ASP A 464 16.46 -6.32 3.11
N ASN A 465 15.90 -7.14 4.01
CA ASN A 465 14.46 -7.21 4.21
C ASN A 465 13.83 -5.92 4.77
N THR A 466 14.65 -4.95 5.17
CA THR A 466 14.22 -3.66 5.74
C THR A 466 14.64 -2.46 4.89
N ALA A 467 15.11 -2.69 3.67
CA ALA A 467 15.50 -1.64 2.70
C ALA A 467 16.61 -0.67 3.17
N GLN A 468 17.53 -1.14 4.02
CA GLN A 468 18.68 -0.36 4.49
C GLN A 468 19.68 -0.05 3.37
N ARG A 469 19.74 -0.87 2.30
CA ARG A 469 20.67 -0.62 1.18
C ARG A 469 20.38 0.69 0.46
N SER A 470 19.12 1.13 0.47
CA SER A 470 18.71 2.38 -0.15
C SER A 470 19.17 3.61 0.64
N TRP A 471 19.59 3.44 1.90
CA TRP A 471 20.04 4.52 2.79
C TRP A 471 21.55 4.48 3.07
N LEU A 472 22.11 3.29 3.29
CA LEU A 472 23.48 3.14 3.81
C LEU A 472 24.53 3.82 2.91
N ALA A 473 24.42 3.71 1.59
CA ALA A 473 25.38 4.34 0.69
C ALA A 473 25.41 5.88 0.83
N SER A 474 24.25 6.52 0.96
CA SER A 474 24.15 7.96 1.23
C SER A 474 24.74 8.32 2.59
N MET A 475 24.51 7.49 3.61
CA MET A 475 25.04 7.70 4.95
C MET A 475 26.56 7.57 4.98
N LEU A 476 27.13 6.58 4.30
CA LEU A 476 28.58 6.41 4.15
C LEU A 476 29.20 7.66 3.52
N ILE A 477 28.59 8.22 2.46
CA ILE A 477 29.07 9.47 1.85
C ILE A 477 29.02 10.63 2.86
N ARG A 478 27.91 10.76 3.59
CA ARG A 478 27.72 11.80 4.63
C ARG A 478 28.79 11.73 5.72
N ASN A 479 29.20 10.53 6.10
CA ASN A 479 30.26 10.28 7.09
C ASN A 479 31.67 10.30 6.47
N GLY A 480 31.84 10.78 5.24
CA GLY A 480 33.14 10.91 4.58
C GLY A 480 33.72 9.62 4.00
N ARG A 481 32.95 8.53 3.98
CA ARG A 481 33.35 7.19 3.54
C ARG A 481 32.94 6.93 2.07
N ALA A 482 33.31 7.84 1.16
CA ALA A 482 32.93 7.73 -0.25
C ALA A 482 33.46 6.45 -0.93
N ALA A 483 34.66 5.98 -0.56
CA ALA A 483 35.23 4.73 -1.08
C ALA A 483 34.37 3.52 -0.73
N ASP A 484 33.91 3.47 0.52
CA ASP A 484 33.06 2.39 1.03
C ASP A 484 31.66 2.46 0.43
N ALA A 485 31.12 3.65 0.21
CA ALA A 485 29.85 3.84 -0.48
C ALA A 485 29.90 3.32 -1.93
N LEU A 486 30.99 3.60 -2.67
CA LEU A 486 31.16 3.08 -4.02
C LEU A 486 31.36 1.56 -4.03
N CYS A 487 32.17 1.03 -3.11
CA CYS A 487 32.35 -0.42 -2.96
C CYS A 487 31.01 -1.12 -2.65
N PHE A 488 30.24 -0.57 -1.71
CA PHE A 488 28.93 -1.06 -1.32
C PHE A 488 28.00 -1.13 -2.53
N ALA A 489 27.84 -0.03 -3.27
CA ALA A 489 26.97 0.00 -4.45
C ALA A 489 27.42 -1.02 -5.52
N GLN A 490 28.73 -1.11 -5.78
CA GLN A 490 29.29 -2.07 -6.73
C GLN A 490 29.05 -3.53 -6.32
N SER A 491 28.97 -3.84 -5.02
CA SER A 491 28.65 -5.18 -4.55
C SER A 491 27.22 -5.59 -4.95
N TRP A 492 26.26 -4.67 -4.82
CA TRP A 492 24.86 -4.86 -5.24
C TRP A 492 24.68 -4.85 -6.77
N PHE A 493 25.61 -4.27 -7.52
CA PHE A 493 25.65 -4.43 -8.98
C PHE A 493 26.14 -5.81 -9.41
N LYS A 494 26.81 -6.58 -8.55
CA LYS A 494 27.35 -7.91 -8.87
C LYS A 494 26.46 -9.02 -8.36
N HIS A 495 25.81 -8.82 -7.22
CA HIS A 495 25.07 -9.85 -6.50
C HIS A 495 23.65 -9.39 -6.18
N GLU A 496 22.69 -10.31 -6.28
CA GLU A 496 21.34 -10.11 -5.77
C GLU A 496 21.30 -10.05 -4.23
N THR A 497 22.24 -10.74 -3.57
CA THR A 497 22.45 -10.70 -2.11
C THR A 497 23.95 -10.77 -1.85
N PRO A 498 24.65 -9.63 -1.71
CA PRO A 498 26.08 -9.64 -1.44
C PRO A 498 26.39 -10.22 -0.04
N PRO A 499 27.58 -10.78 0.19
CA PRO A 499 28.02 -11.22 1.52
C PRO A 499 27.86 -10.10 2.57
N ARG A 500 27.28 -10.44 3.73
CA ARG A 500 26.92 -9.48 4.80
C ARG A 500 26.15 -8.26 4.29
N GLY A 501 25.29 -8.43 3.28
CA GLY A 501 24.49 -7.34 2.71
C GLY A 501 25.33 -6.23 2.05
N GLY A 502 26.56 -6.54 1.64
CA GLY A 502 27.47 -5.60 0.97
C GLY A 502 28.35 -4.81 1.91
N THR A 503 28.32 -5.08 3.22
CA THR A 503 29.10 -4.33 4.22
C THR A 503 30.53 -4.84 4.42
N ILE A 504 31.04 -5.67 3.50
CA ILE A 504 32.45 -6.05 3.45
C ILE A 504 33.15 -5.01 2.57
N PHE A 505 33.66 -3.96 3.22
CA PHE A 505 34.29 -2.85 2.53
C PHE A 505 35.69 -3.20 2.06
N THR A 506 35.93 -3.02 0.76
CA THR A 506 37.21 -3.22 0.09
C THR A 506 37.44 -2.07 -0.88
N ALA A 507 38.63 -1.98 -1.49
CA ALA A 507 38.90 -0.96 -2.49
C ALA A 507 37.87 -1.06 -3.65
N PRO A 508 37.15 0.03 -3.99
CA PRO A 508 36.20 0.00 -5.09
C PRO A 508 36.91 -0.23 -6.43
N SER A 509 36.22 -0.88 -7.35
CA SER A 509 36.69 -1.05 -8.72
C SER A 509 36.66 0.28 -9.46
N TRP A 510 37.69 0.59 -10.22
CA TRP A 510 37.72 1.72 -11.16
C TRP A 510 37.16 1.36 -12.54
N ALA A 511 36.91 0.07 -12.79
CA ALA A 511 36.48 -0.41 -14.10
C ALA A 511 35.07 0.08 -14.48
N LEU A 512 34.90 0.40 -15.75
CA LEU A 512 33.60 0.69 -16.34
C LEU A 512 32.78 -0.59 -16.49
N LEU A 513 31.47 -0.45 -16.37
CA LEU A 513 30.53 -1.51 -16.73
C LEU A 513 30.50 -1.66 -18.26
N SER A 514 30.32 -2.88 -18.74
CA SER A 514 30.01 -3.10 -20.16
C SER A 514 28.69 -2.42 -20.52
N ALA A 515 28.53 -2.01 -21.78
CA ALA A 515 27.31 -1.35 -22.24
C ALA A 515 26.04 -2.18 -21.94
N ALA A 516 26.09 -3.50 -22.17
CA ALA A 516 24.98 -4.40 -21.88
C ALA A 516 24.64 -4.43 -20.38
N ARG A 517 25.66 -4.46 -19.50
CA ARG A 517 25.42 -4.48 -18.04
C ARG A 517 24.90 -3.13 -17.53
N ALA A 518 25.44 -2.02 -18.05
CA ALA A 518 24.97 -0.68 -17.72
C ALA A 518 23.49 -0.49 -18.12
N GLU A 519 23.11 -0.95 -19.30
CA GLU A 519 21.72 -0.91 -19.77
C GLU A 519 20.79 -1.78 -18.91
N GLU A 520 21.23 -3.00 -18.56
CA GLU A 520 20.47 -3.89 -17.68
C GLU A 520 20.23 -3.26 -16.31
N LEU A 521 21.29 -2.75 -15.67
CA LEU A 521 21.20 -2.13 -14.34
C LEU A 521 20.38 -0.84 -14.38
N SER A 522 20.44 -0.04 -15.43
CA SER A 522 19.62 1.17 -15.57
C SER A 522 18.12 0.89 -15.53
N ARG A 523 17.69 -0.33 -15.91
CA ARG A 523 16.28 -0.75 -15.88
C ARG A 523 15.86 -1.44 -14.58
N LYS A 524 16.78 -2.16 -13.94
CA LYS A 524 16.46 -3.12 -12.86
C LYS A 524 17.03 -2.76 -11.50
N ALA A 525 18.07 -1.94 -11.44
CA ALA A 525 18.72 -1.62 -10.18
C ALA A 525 17.89 -0.63 -9.36
N ASP A 526 18.13 -0.63 -8.05
CA ASP A 526 17.65 0.40 -7.14
C ASP A 526 18.27 1.76 -7.54
N GLY A 527 17.39 2.71 -7.88
CA GLY A 527 17.74 4.05 -8.33
C GLY A 527 18.51 4.83 -7.29
N ASN A 528 18.27 4.59 -5.99
CA ASN A 528 19.01 5.23 -4.91
C ASN A 528 20.46 4.72 -4.87
N ILE A 529 20.68 3.42 -5.11
CA ILE A 529 22.04 2.86 -5.23
C ILE A 529 22.77 3.46 -6.45
N LEU A 530 22.10 3.63 -7.59
CA LEU A 530 22.71 4.25 -8.77
C LEU A 530 23.12 5.70 -8.51
N HIS A 531 22.25 6.50 -7.90
CA HIS A 531 22.53 7.89 -7.54
C HIS A 531 23.70 7.98 -6.57
N THR A 532 23.69 7.18 -5.51
CA THR A 532 24.77 7.19 -4.51
C THR A 532 26.09 6.69 -5.10
N ALA A 533 26.09 5.70 -5.98
CA ALA A 533 27.30 5.26 -6.69
C ALA A 533 27.91 6.38 -7.54
N ALA A 534 27.08 7.11 -8.28
CA ALA A 534 27.52 8.24 -9.10
C ALA A 534 28.14 9.34 -8.22
N LEU A 535 27.46 9.70 -7.12
CA LEU A 535 27.93 10.71 -6.17
C LEU A 535 29.23 10.29 -5.47
N ALA A 536 29.33 9.04 -5.04
CA ALA A 536 30.52 8.48 -4.42
C ALA A 536 31.72 8.47 -5.38
N ALA A 537 31.52 8.02 -6.63
CA ALA A 537 32.55 8.03 -7.65
C ALA A 537 33.04 9.45 -7.96
N PHE A 538 32.13 10.43 -8.06
CA PHE A 538 32.51 11.83 -8.25
C PHE A 538 33.28 12.40 -7.06
N LYS A 539 32.86 12.13 -5.82
CA LYS A 539 33.58 12.59 -4.63
C LYS A 539 34.98 11.98 -4.49
N LEU A 540 35.20 10.76 -5.00
CA LEU A 540 36.51 10.11 -4.98
C LEU A 540 37.44 10.53 -6.12
N TYR A 541 36.89 10.62 -7.33
CA TYR A 541 37.69 10.68 -8.56
C TYR A 541 37.38 11.91 -9.42
N GLY A 542 36.45 12.76 -9.00
CA GLY A 542 35.96 13.88 -9.79
C GLY A 542 35.12 13.46 -10.99
N ASP A 543 35.04 14.35 -11.98
CA ASP A 543 34.40 14.08 -13.25
C ASP A 543 35.30 13.17 -14.11
N CYS A 544 34.98 11.89 -14.16
CA CYS A 544 35.76 10.86 -14.82
C CYS A 544 34.82 9.89 -15.56
N PRO A 545 35.33 9.05 -16.47
CA PRO A 545 34.47 8.15 -17.25
C PRO A 545 33.53 7.28 -16.39
N GLN A 546 33.99 6.86 -15.20
CA GLN A 546 33.17 6.04 -14.30
C GLN A 546 32.05 6.86 -13.64
N SER A 547 32.35 8.04 -13.09
CA SER A 547 31.32 8.89 -12.49
C SER A 547 30.30 9.34 -13.53
N GLN A 548 30.72 9.63 -14.77
CA GLN A 548 29.83 9.93 -15.89
C GLN A 548 28.92 8.75 -16.27
N GLN A 549 29.48 7.53 -16.39
CA GLN A 549 28.68 6.35 -16.72
C GLN A 549 27.62 6.08 -15.64
N LEU A 550 27.99 6.15 -14.37
CA LEU A 550 27.07 5.95 -13.25
C LEU A 550 26.01 7.05 -13.17
N LEU A 551 26.40 8.31 -13.38
CA LEU A 551 25.48 9.45 -13.38
C LEU A 551 24.44 9.32 -14.50
N LYS A 552 24.86 8.88 -15.70
CA LYS A 552 23.95 8.58 -16.80
C LYS A 552 22.94 7.50 -16.40
N MET A 553 23.41 6.38 -15.85
CA MET A 553 22.53 5.29 -15.40
C MET A 553 21.52 5.78 -14.36
N ALA A 554 21.96 6.57 -13.38
CA ALA A 554 21.11 7.18 -12.35
C ALA A 554 20.05 8.13 -12.96
N ALA A 555 20.47 9.01 -13.87
CA ALA A 555 19.59 9.98 -14.52
C ALA A 555 18.48 9.33 -15.33
N TYR A 556 18.77 8.24 -16.06
CA TYR A 556 17.76 7.51 -16.83
C TYR A 556 16.93 6.55 -15.98
N GLY A 557 17.54 5.94 -14.95
CA GLY A 557 16.83 5.02 -14.05
C GLY A 557 15.80 5.72 -13.16
N GLN A 558 16.13 6.91 -12.65
CA GLN A 558 15.24 7.66 -11.75
C GLN A 558 15.43 9.19 -11.90
N PRO A 559 14.94 9.79 -12.99
CA PRO A 559 15.23 11.20 -13.34
C PRO A 559 14.68 12.23 -12.36
N HIS A 560 13.67 11.89 -11.53
CA HIS A 560 13.00 12.87 -10.68
C HIS A 560 13.87 13.41 -9.54
N ILE A 561 14.88 12.66 -9.08
CA ILE A 561 15.83 13.11 -8.06
C ILE A 561 16.63 14.29 -8.62
N LEU A 562 17.30 14.08 -9.75
CA LEU A 562 18.09 15.12 -10.41
C LEU A 562 17.21 16.27 -10.91
N THR A 563 15.97 15.99 -11.34
CA THR A 563 15.01 17.03 -11.71
C THR A 563 14.73 17.97 -10.54
N LYS A 564 14.54 17.43 -9.33
CA LYS A 564 14.30 18.23 -8.12
C LYS A 564 15.54 18.96 -7.64
N VAL A 565 16.71 18.33 -7.66
CA VAL A 565 18.00 18.96 -7.32
C VAL A 565 18.30 20.14 -8.26
N LEU A 566 18.26 19.91 -9.58
CA LEU A 566 18.56 20.94 -10.58
C LEU A 566 17.46 22.01 -10.68
N GLY A 567 16.22 21.64 -10.35
CA GLY A 567 15.09 22.57 -10.20
C GLY A 567 15.08 23.35 -8.88
N LEU A 568 16.09 23.18 -8.02
CA LEU A 568 16.23 23.85 -6.73
C LEU A 568 14.99 23.66 -5.82
N ALA A 569 14.38 22.47 -5.87
CA ALA A 569 13.26 22.14 -5.01
C ALA A 569 13.71 22.14 -3.53
N THR A 570 12.82 22.49 -2.62
CA THR A 570 13.10 22.38 -1.19
C THR A 570 13.26 20.91 -0.78
N ARG A 571 14.23 20.63 0.10
CA ARG A 571 14.37 19.30 0.71
C ARG A 571 13.09 18.90 1.43
N PRO A 572 12.61 17.66 1.26
CA PRO A 572 11.53 17.15 2.08
C PRO A 572 11.86 17.26 3.58
N ASP A 573 10.84 17.49 4.40
CA ASP A 573 10.95 17.63 5.85
C ASP A 573 10.79 16.29 6.60
N LYS A 574 10.16 15.30 5.95
CA LYS A 574 9.89 13.97 6.50
C LYS A 574 9.97 12.89 5.41
N LEU A 575 9.84 11.63 5.80
CA LEU A 575 9.69 10.50 4.89
C LEU A 575 8.33 10.47 4.21
N ASN A 576 8.27 9.82 3.05
CA ASN A 576 7.03 9.52 2.36
C ASN A 576 6.34 8.30 3.01
N MET A 577 5.03 8.43 3.23
CA MET A 577 4.17 7.41 3.85
C MET A 577 3.29 6.67 2.83
N ASP A 578 3.33 7.07 1.57
CA ASP A 578 2.58 6.44 0.49
C ASP A 578 3.19 5.06 0.15
N PRO A 579 2.39 4.13 -0.42
CA PRO A 579 2.89 2.86 -0.91
C PRO A 579 4.05 3.05 -1.90
N ARG A 580 5.15 2.34 -1.67
CA ARG A 580 6.36 2.48 -2.49
C ARG A 580 6.23 1.70 -3.79
N GLU A 581 6.61 2.33 -4.89
CA GLU A 581 6.90 1.67 -6.17
C GLU A 581 8.41 1.67 -6.40
N PRO A 582 9.01 0.58 -6.93
CA PRO A 582 10.44 0.54 -7.22
C PRO A 582 10.85 1.70 -8.14
N ASN A 583 11.81 2.51 -7.67
CA ASN A 583 12.28 3.73 -8.36
C ASN A 583 11.18 4.80 -8.55
N GLY A 584 10.08 4.68 -7.81
CA GLY A 584 8.93 5.60 -7.82
C GLY A 584 9.26 6.98 -7.24
N HIS A 585 8.25 7.84 -7.18
CA HIS A 585 8.39 9.20 -6.63
C HIS A 585 8.67 9.19 -5.11
N GLU A 586 8.21 8.15 -4.44
CA GLU A 586 8.32 7.88 -3.01
C GLU A 586 9.78 7.58 -2.64
N ASP A 587 10.43 6.66 -3.38
CA ASP A 587 11.84 6.33 -3.20
C ASP A 587 12.73 7.56 -3.41
N GLY A 588 12.44 8.36 -4.44
CA GLY A 588 13.16 9.62 -4.66
C GLY A 588 12.95 10.67 -3.61
N HIS A 589 11.75 10.74 -3.06
CA HIS A 589 11.43 11.65 -1.97
C HIS A 589 12.28 11.31 -0.74
N ASP A 590 12.36 10.03 -0.37
CA ASP A 590 13.13 9.57 0.78
C ASP A 590 14.65 9.75 0.53
N HIS A 591 15.12 9.49 -0.69
CA HIS A 591 16.52 9.76 -1.07
C HIS A 591 16.89 11.24 -0.97
N LEU A 592 16.00 12.14 -1.40
CA LEU A 592 16.20 13.59 -1.27
C LEU A 592 16.14 14.06 0.19
N TRP A 593 15.20 13.53 0.98
CA TRP A 593 15.15 13.78 2.42
C TRP A 593 16.49 13.42 3.08
N LEU A 594 17.07 12.28 2.67
CA LEU A 594 18.33 11.75 3.21
C LEU A 594 19.58 12.48 2.71
N SER A 595 19.63 12.91 1.45
CA SER A 595 20.91 13.24 0.78
C SER A 595 20.90 14.49 -0.10
N GLN A 596 19.79 15.24 -0.20
CA GLN A 596 19.71 16.37 -1.13
C GLN A 596 20.79 17.43 -0.89
N ASP A 597 21.17 17.69 0.37
CA ASP A 597 22.26 18.59 0.72
C ASP A 597 23.61 18.18 0.08
N LEU A 598 23.89 16.87 -0.02
CA LEU A 598 25.11 16.35 -0.67
C LEU A 598 25.11 16.62 -2.18
N TRP A 599 23.93 16.63 -2.81
CA TRP A 599 23.76 16.96 -4.23
C TRP A 599 23.79 18.47 -4.51
N MET A 600 23.59 19.27 -3.47
CA MET A 600 23.55 20.73 -3.55
C MET A 600 24.92 21.38 -3.29
N GLU A 601 25.96 20.60 -2.98
CA GLU A 601 27.33 21.11 -2.95
C GLU A 601 27.74 21.69 -4.31
N ASP A 602 28.38 22.87 -4.33
CA ASP A 602 28.62 23.65 -5.55
C ASP A 602 29.26 22.83 -6.69
N ALA A 603 30.30 22.04 -6.38
CA ALA A 603 30.99 21.21 -7.36
C ALA A 603 30.10 20.08 -7.90
N VAL A 604 29.32 19.42 -7.04
CA VAL A 604 28.42 18.31 -7.41
C VAL A 604 27.26 18.84 -8.24
N TRP A 605 26.66 19.96 -7.83
CA TRP A 605 25.56 20.57 -8.54
C TRP A 605 26.02 21.07 -9.91
N ALA A 606 27.18 21.73 -9.99
CA ALA A 606 27.76 22.20 -11.26
C ALA A 606 28.00 21.03 -12.22
N TRP A 607 28.69 19.98 -11.76
CA TRP A 607 28.95 18.75 -12.55
C TRP A 607 27.66 18.13 -13.09
N THR A 608 26.66 17.96 -12.22
CA THR A 608 25.36 17.38 -12.58
C THR A 608 24.60 18.28 -13.57
N ASN A 609 24.66 19.60 -13.38
CA ASN A 609 23.95 20.57 -14.20
C ASN A 609 24.59 20.79 -15.58
N THR A 610 25.90 20.56 -15.74
CA THR A 610 26.57 20.67 -17.04
C THR A 610 26.57 19.37 -17.83
N ASN A 611 26.23 18.24 -17.21
CA ASN A 611 26.22 16.94 -17.86
C ASN A 611 25.07 16.81 -18.88
N GLN A 612 25.41 16.43 -20.12
CA GLN A 612 24.45 16.35 -21.23
C GLN A 612 23.44 15.20 -21.07
N ASP A 613 23.86 14.02 -20.60
CA ASP A 613 22.96 12.88 -20.36
C ASP A 613 21.92 13.23 -19.29
N VAL A 614 22.33 13.95 -18.24
CA VAL A 614 21.40 14.46 -17.21
C VAL A 614 20.42 15.45 -17.81
N LYS A 615 20.88 16.38 -18.66
CA LYS A 615 19.99 17.33 -19.36
C LYS A 615 19.01 16.61 -20.28
N ASP A 616 19.44 15.55 -20.95
CA ASP A 616 18.61 14.72 -21.81
C ASP A 616 17.55 13.95 -21.03
N ALA A 617 17.87 13.47 -19.83
CA ALA A 617 16.91 12.80 -18.95
C ALA A 617 15.96 13.76 -18.21
N ALA A 618 16.43 14.93 -17.77
CA ALA A 618 15.69 15.81 -16.86
C ALA A 618 14.88 16.92 -17.55
N LEU A 619 15.31 17.41 -18.73
CA LEU A 619 14.60 18.50 -19.41
C LEU A 619 13.29 18.00 -20.01
N ALA A 620 12.18 18.62 -19.61
CA ALA A 620 10.87 18.27 -20.12
C ALA A 620 10.62 18.81 -21.54
N ARG A 621 9.57 18.29 -22.17
CA ARG A 621 8.99 18.84 -23.40
C ARG A 621 7.59 19.34 -23.10
N CYS A 622 7.16 20.37 -23.82
CA CYS A 622 5.81 20.89 -23.71
C CYS A 622 4.84 19.87 -24.29
N ASP A 623 3.80 19.51 -23.55
CA ASP A 623 2.82 18.51 -23.98
C ASP A 623 2.01 18.96 -25.22
N GLN A 624 1.97 20.28 -25.50
CA GLN A 624 1.28 20.81 -26.67
C GLN A 624 2.19 20.98 -27.91
N CYS A 625 3.27 21.76 -27.78
CA CYS A 625 4.10 22.13 -28.94
C CYS A 625 5.42 21.36 -29.04
N ASN A 626 5.68 20.44 -28.09
CA ASN A 626 6.87 19.62 -28.00
C ASN A 626 8.21 20.37 -27.87
N ARG A 627 8.15 21.71 -27.65
CA ARG A 627 9.32 22.53 -27.33
C ARG A 627 10.01 21.98 -26.10
N ARG A 628 11.33 21.87 -26.14
CA ARG A 628 12.15 21.36 -25.03
C ARG A 628 12.52 22.48 -24.06
N GLU A 629 12.55 22.16 -22.76
CA GLU A 629 13.08 23.06 -21.74
C GLU A 629 14.54 23.41 -22.02
N THR A 630 14.96 24.60 -21.60
CA THR A 630 16.38 25.02 -21.59
C THR A 630 16.99 24.95 -20.20
N LYS A 631 16.13 25.07 -19.17
CA LYS A 631 16.47 24.90 -17.76
C LYS A 631 15.51 23.88 -17.15
N VAL A 632 16.02 23.04 -16.26
CA VAL A 632 15.22 22.01 -15.61
C VAL A 632 14.10 22.66 -14.81
N ALA A 633 12.87 22.13 -14.95
CA ALA A 633 11.67 22.66 -14.30
C ALA A 633 11.33 24.11 -14.68
N GLN A 634 11.70 24.53 -15.90
CA GLN A 634 11.33 25.83 -16.48
C GLN A 634 9.84 25.92 -16.83
N PHE A 635 9.23 24.81 -17.27
CA PHE A 635 7.85 24.82 -17.74
C PHE A 635 6.86 24.76 -16.59
N GLU A 636 5.77 25.51 -16.76
CA GLU A 636 4.66 25.50 -15.81
C GLU A 636 3.92 24.17 -15.88
N ARG A 637 3.45 23.71 -14.73
CA ARG A 637 2.64 22.49 -14.63
C ARG A 637 1.18 22.86 -14.55
N CYS A 638 0.32 22.03 -15.15
CA CYS A 638 -1.11 22.16 -14.99
C CYS A 638 -1.49 22.17 -13.50
N ALA A 639 -2.16 23.22 -13.04
CA ALA A 639 -2.56 23.35 -11.63
C ALA A 639 -3.48 22.21 -11.15
N GLY A 640 -4.24 21.59 -12.07
CA GLY A 640 -5.15 20.49 -11.74
C GLY A 640 -4.45 19.15 -11.54
N CYS A 641 -3.61 18.74 -12.49
CA CYS A 641 -3.03 17.39 -12.51
C CYS A 641 -1.57 17.36 -12.07
N ARG A 642 -0.88 18.51 -12.12
CA ARG A 642 0.58 18.65 -11.86
C ARG A 642 1.48 17.74 -12.71
N ILE A 643 0.91 17.09 -13.72
CA ILE A 643 1.60 16.15 -14.63
C ILE A 643 1.96 16.89 -15.92
N ALA A 644 0.96 17.45 -16.62
CA ALA A 644 1.18 18.14 -17.90
C ALA A 644 1.99 19.43 -17.72
N ARG A 645 2.89 19.68 -18.67
CA ARG A 645 3.89 20.75 -18.67
C ARG A 645 3.76 21.60 -19.93
N TYR A 646 3.75 22.92 -19.74
CA TYR A 646 3.57 23.86 -20.84
C TYR A 646 4.65 24.92 -20.84
N CYS A 647 5.17 25.22 -22.03
CA CYS A 647 6.13 26.30 -22.20
C CYS A 647 5.48 27.69 -22.12
N SER A 648 4.15 27.77 -22.22
CA SER A 648 3.37 29.01 -22.06
C SER A 648 1.89 28.73 -21.74
N PRO A 649 1.17 29.72 -21.18
CA PRO A 649 -0.28 29.63 -20.97
C PRO A 649 -1.09 29.38 -22.24
N GLU A 650 -0.62 29.85 -23.40
CA GLU A 650 -1.27 29.62 -24.69
C GLU A 650 -1.23 28.14 -25.08
N CYS A 651 -0.08 27.48 -24.88
CA CYS A 651 0.05 26.05 -25.09
C CYS A 651 -0.88 25.25 -24.17
N GLN A 652 -0.99 25.64 -22.90
CA GLN A 652 -1.94 25.05 -21.96
C GLN A 652 -3.38 25.20 -22.43
N LYS A 653 -3.78 26.40 -22.89
CA LYS A 653 -5.14 26.68 -23.37
C LYS A 653 -5.50 25.90 -24.63
N GLN A 654 -4.54 25.67 -25.52
CA GLN A 654 -4.75 24.88 -26.72
C GLN A 654 -4.93 23.39 -26.38
N ASP A 655 -4.06 22.84 -25.53
CA ASP A 655 -4.15 21.45 -25.08
C ASP A 655 -5.40 21.22 -24.22
N TRP A 656 -5.87 22.25 -23.50
CA TRP A 656 -7.04 22.14 -22.61
C TRP A 656 -8.28 21.50 -23.25
N LYS A 657 -8.50 21.68 -24.55
CA LYS A 657 -9.65 21.08 -25.25
C LYS A 657 -9.63 19.54 -25.24
N VAL A 658 -8.45 18.94 -25.30
CA VAL A 658 -8.22 17.48 -25.30
C VAL A 658 -7.73 16.96 -23.95
N HIS A 659 -7.06 17.81 -23.17
CA HIS A 659 -6.57 17.49 -21.82
C HIS A 659 -7.69 17.50 -20.74
N LYS A 660 -8.69 18.39 -20.87
CA LYS A 660 -9.78 18.56 -19.88
C LYS A 660 -10.63 17.30 -19.63
N PRO A 661 -11.02 16.50 -20.64
CA PRO A 661 -11.73 15.24 -20.41
C PRO A 661 -10.95 14.29 -19.48
N GLY A 662 -9.63 14.21 -19.65
CA GLY A 662 -8.74 13.43 -18.76
C GLY A 662 -8.70 13.96 -17.32
N HIS A 663 -8.95 15.25 -17.08
CA HIS A 663 -9.11 15.76 -15.72
C HIS A 663 -10.39 15.27 -15.03
N GLN A 664 -11.43 14.84 -15.76
CA GLN A 664 -12.66 14.35 -15.13
C GLN A 664 -12.48 12.92 -14.59
N SER A 665 -11.74 12.07 -15.30
CA SER A 665 -11.29 10.75 -14.81
C SER A 665 -10.17 10.86 -13.77
N THR A 666 -9.27 11.84 -13.92
CA THR A 666 -8.14 12.01 -12.98
C THR A 666 -8.51 12.85 -11.73
N ARG A 667 -9.56 13.70 -11.74
CA ARG A 667 -10.08 14.34 -10.51
C ARG A 667 -10.74 13.33 -9.58
N GLN A 668 -11.38 12.30 -10.14
CA GLN A 668 -11.86 11.16 -9.37
C GLN A 668 -10.66 10.48 -8.69
N GLN A 669 -9.54 10.31 -9.39
CA GLN A 669 -8.33 9.67 -8.85
C GLN A 669 -7.41 10.56 -7.97
N MET A 670 -7.38 11.89 -8.14
CA MET A 670 -6.46 12.77 -7.37
C MET A 670 -7.03 13.25 -6.03
N HIS A 671 -8.36 13.20 -5.83
CA HIS A 671 -8.93 13.30 -4.48
C HIS A 671 -8.59 12.10 -3.60
N LEU A 672 -8.15 10.98 -4.18
CA LEU A 672 -7.75 9.76 -3.47
C LEU A 672 -6.32 9.80 -2.93
N ILE A 673 -5.46 10.72 -3.39
CA ILE A 673 -4.03 10.75 -3.01
C ILE A 673 -3.73 11.80 -1.93
N HIS A 674 -4.53 12.87 -1.86
CA HIS A 674 -4.38 13.88 -0.81
C HIS A 674 -5.67 13.94 0.00
N GLY A 675 -5.66 13.23 1.13
CA GLY A 675 -6.71 13.33 2.13
C GLY A 675 -7.07 14.79 2.43
N GLY A 676 -8.34 15.12 2.21
CA GLY A 676 -9.09 16.32 2.63
C GLY A 676 -8.33 17.60 2.97
N ASN A 677 -8.47 18.62 2.12
CA ASN A 677 -9.19 19.88 2.42
C ASN A 677 -8.79 20.99 1.44
N SER A 678 -9.72 21.41 0.59
CA SER A 678 -9.98 22.84 0.33
C SER A 678 -11.30 22.99 -0.44
N PRO A 679 -12.31 23.70 0.08
CA PRO A 679 -13.50 24.02 -0.68
C PRO A 679 -13.22 25.26 -1.52
N MET A 680 -13.10 25.10 -2.85
CA MET A 680 -13.37 26.22 -3.75
C MET A 680 -14.67 25.94 -4.51
N GLY A 681 -15.70 26.64 -4.05
CA GLY A 681 -17.00 26.72 -4.67
C GLY A 681 -16.93 27.26 -6.09
N LYS A 682 -17.94 26.87 -6.87
CA LYS A 682 -18.20 27.37 -8.22
C LYS A 682 -18.67 28.83 -8.17
N ASN A 683 -18.42 29.51 -9.29
CA ASN A 683 -18.97 30.80 -9.74
C ASN A 683 -18.23 32.07 -9.29
N THR A 684 -17.36 32.58 -10.16
CA THR A 684 -17.55 33.86 -10.87
C THR A 684 -16.48 34.00 -11.96
N MET A 685 -16.92 34.18 -13.21
CA MET A 685 -16.10 34.85 -14.24
C MET A 685 -16.06 36.34 -13.92
N ILE A 686 -14.89 36.99 -14.07
CA ILE A 686 -14.65 38.29 -14.75
C ILE A 686 -13.33 38.93 -14.24
N SER A 687 -12.59 39.44 -15.24
CA SER A 687 -11.51 40.45 -15.26
C SER A 687 -10.15 40.19 -14.58
N SER A 688 -9.17 40.05 -15.47
CA SER A 688 -7.82 40.62 -15.43
C SER A 688 -7.68 41.91 -14.60
N ASN A 689 -6.70 41.94 -13.68
CA ASN A 689 -5.74 43.04 -13.54
C ASN A 689 -4.63 42.70 -12.53
N MET A 690 -3.40 42.65 -13.07
CA MET A 690 -2.11 43.14 -12.54
C MET A 690 -2.05 43.64 -11.08
N PHE A 691 -1.11 43.14 -10.26
CA PHE A 691 -0.17 43.92 -9.41
C PHE A 691 0.91 43.01 -8.75
N ILE A 692 2.07 42.97 -9.40
CA ILE A 692 3.48 43.09 -8.94
C ILE A 692 3.80 43.03 -7.42
N PHE A 693 4.73 42.11 -7.07
CA PHE A 693 5.78 42.05 -6.01
C PHE A 693 5.47 42.44 -4.55
N ASN A 694 5.84 41.56 -3.60
CA ASN A 694 7.08 41.79 -2.83
C ASN A 694 7.65 40.54 -2.13
N ARG A 695 8.96 40.34 -2.29
CA ARG A 695 9.82 39.48 -1.47
C ARG A 695 10.18 40.27 -0.21
N ASN A 696 10.28 39.61 0.95
CA ASN A 696 11.42 39.87 1.85
C ASN A 696 11.65 38.73 2.85
N PRO A 697 12.93 38.52 3.24
CA PRO A 697 13.39 37.36 3.99
C PRO A 697 13.34 37.59 5.50
N VAL A 698 13.10 36.52 6.28
CA VAL A 698 13.25 36.57 7.74
C VAL A 698 14.69 36.20 8.10
N GLN A 699 15.42 37.19 8.64
CA GLN A 699 16.74 37.04 9.24
C GLN A 699 16.66 36.35 10.61
N HIS A 700 17.67 35.52 10.90
CA HIS A 700 17.99 35.00 12.23
C HIS A 700 18.11 36.11 13.29
N ARG A 701 17.61 35.85 14.51
CA ARG A 701 18.16 36.45 15.74
C ARG A 701 18.29 35.40 16.84
N GLN A 702 19.54 35.15 17.22
CA GLN A 702 19.95 34.57 18.49
C GLN A 702 19.49 35.46 19.65
N ARG A 703 19.00 34.87 20.74
CA ARG A 703 18.83 35.54 22.04
C ARG A 703 19.87 34.98 23.00
N MET A 704 20.76 35.85 23.50
CA MET A 704 21.53 35.58 24.72
C MET A 704 20.74 36.02 25.96
N PRO A 705 20.98 35.40 27.14
CA PRO A 705 20.25 35.68 28.37
C PRO A 705 20.81 36.92 29.09
N ARG A 706 19.92 37.72 29.69
CA ARG A 706 20.30 38.76 30.67
C ARG A 706 20.17 38.18 32.07
N GLY A 707 21.25 38.33 32.85
CA GLY A 707 21.33 37.96 34.24
C GLY A 707 20.38 38.74 35.14
N ILE A 708 20.10 38.14 36.28
CA ILE A 708 19.45 38.74 37.44
C ILE A 708 20.56 39.05 38.45
N SER A 709 20.39 40.19 39.12
CA SER A 709 21.19 40.85 40.17
C SER A 709 21.98 39.94 41.10
#